data_AF-A0A9P7BC64-F1
#
_entry.id   AF-A0A9P7BC64-F1
#
_cell.length_a   1.000
_cell.length_b   1.000
_cell.length_c   1.000
_cell.angle_alpha   90.00
_cell.angle_beta   90.00
_cell.angle_gamma   90.00
#
_symmetry.space_group_name_H-M   'P 1'
#
loop_
_entity.id
_entity.type
_entity.pdbx_description
1 polymer ?
#
loop_
_entity_poly.entity_id
_entity_poly.type
_entity_poly.pdbx_seq_one_letter_code
_entity_poly.pdbx_strand_id
1 'polypeptide(L)'
;MCNEIDRCDIEKLDKTFSGLKLHSGRKWPKPETLTSIKDLIRDGCQALNAEEIVKVPTFDLFEGTHSLEINNVKLDSYLIRLSDNEINFSCFIPYDKTSNPDCDQEDFQYVVAIVDRLVRFIITWVTDYQSLPTTVLSCRYVEYMLKQIADVHGIDSDYKFLNTNNGYFDKVLNSSVLGICYFGAFVKKLLKGGGIFEEEDLNFNSMGLDGFDMMPPTRTVLMLLSEGINFIQGDNSISEIDSQRLQYLLKLIRCLAMFDTYLSLYSEDSIPLDEALELVKNLNDLPKCNYTPPIGSFSMLIQKQLSNQFPPKELSTAAEDFSGFIKLIQDLKKVISVYQVSSPHELMQFATFFNKNEQRHVLARALFPLIVIKDDSSVLGKWSFAEALQSHLQFFSLSGTNAERALDTEPFRSLMDPIAQEALNVLFEWYQNSSQNTARYRQGYNRQLLLWDSVQAQFEGIELKFDGSEEDSVEGPPGYGSIPLMPFSSWAFIMKTRAMIEFTLKGFDLDIYKPFEAFQMFWFTFFLAEQLEACLQKVDTFLQNKLNAIHAINKRMKKLKAGEKKERLREHYRTEMAVSYPSIHKNKAWLRYISTHNNIIKSLCLFETFQFGLLKSYGFIDNTASAKNKFVNEKLIHDLRFKPFSSIGVPELPSYNVFQEALEGFVISEPMMKAKQEKVLSFMDQQLSSATSDIKSILINIEIGDFNSDILTGTRLIKEDAVLYYSTLQKTIDALSLNNKTSLSIFKKGASTDQLQVSLKCESGLSGYFPLMVLNSKMHKTDRK
;
A
#
# COMPACT_ATOMS: atom_id res chain seq x y z
N MET A 1 21.63 20.43 57.65
CA MET A 1 20.63 21.50 57.93
C MET A 1 19.89 21.71 56.63
N CYS A 2 18.67 21.21 56.51
CA CYS A 2 17.83 21.44 55.34
C CYS A 2 17.38 22.90 55.38
N ASN A 3 17.75 23.68 54.36
CA ASN A 3 17.20 25.01 54.17
C ASN A 3 15.73 24.85 53.78
N GLU A 4 14.82 25.35 54.62
CA GLU A 4 13.43 25.58 54.24
C GLU A 4 13.43 26.39 52.94
N ILE A 5 12.53 26.05 52.00
CA ILE A 5 12.34 26.86 50.81
C ILE A 5 11.90 28.24 51.28
N ASP A 6 12.69 29.26 50.98
CA ASP A 6 12.40 30.63 51.38
C ASP A 6 11.01 30.99 50.85
N ARG A 7 10.09 31.45 51.73
CA ARG A 7 8.69 31.74 51.36
C ARG A 7 8.61 32.68 50.15
N CYS A 8 9.63 33.52 49.96
CA CYS A 8 9.77 34.44 48.85
C CYS A 8 9.90 33.75 47.47
N ASP A 9 10.52 32.57 47.38
CA ASP A 9 10.70 31.84 46.12
C ASP A 9 9.42 31.13 45.68
N ILE A 10 8.62 30.64 46.63
CA ILE A 10 7.29 30.07 46.33
C ILE A 10 6.30 31.18 45.98
N GLU A 11 6.31 32.32 46.67
CA GLU A 11 5.47 33.47 46.27
C GLU A 11 5.85 34.01 44.88
N LYS A 12 7.13 33.95 44.50
CA LYS A 12 7.58 34.26 43.13
C LYS A 12 7.13 33.20 42.13
N LEU A 13 7.22 31.91 42.45
CA LEU A 13 6.70 30.84 41.60
C LEU A 13 5.18 30.96 41.45
N ASP A 14 4.43 31.17 42.53
CA ASP A 14 2.98 31.40 42.51
C ASP A 14 2.63 32.65 41.72
N LYS A 15 3.36 33.77 41.85
CA LYS A 15 3.17 34.94 40.98
C LYS A 15 3.48 34.64 39.52
N THR A 16 4.52 33.85 39.25
CA THR A 16 4.91 33.46 37.88
C THR A 16 3.84 32.53 37.28
N PHE A 17 3.41 31.49 38.00
CA PHE A 17 2.38 30.54 37.58
C PHE A 17 0.98 31.15 37.50
N SER A 18 0.64 32.06 38.42
CA SER A 18 -0.58 32.87 38.36
C SER A 18 -0.56 33.81 37.16
N GLY A 19 0.60 34.42 36.85
CA GLY A 19 0.81 35.20 35.63
C GLY A 19 0.69 34.36 34.35
N LEU A 20 1.05 33.07 34.43
CA LEU A 20 0.93 32.09 33.34
C LEU A 20 -0.48 31.46 33.24
N LYS A 21 -1.44 31.86 34.08
CA LYS A 21 -2.82 31.33 34.11
C LYS A 21 -2.92 29.80 34.24
N LEU A 22 -1.94 29.15 34.86
CA LEU A 22 -1.88 27.68 35.00
C LEU A 22 -2.78 27.11 36.12
N HIS A 23 -3.64 27.92 36.75
CA HIS A 23 -4.50 27.47 37.84
C HIS A 23 -5.87 26.99 37.35
N SER A 24 -6.04 25.67 37.25
CA SER A 24 -7.34 25.02 37.42
C SER A 24 -7.30 24.07 38.64
N GLY A 25 -7.79 24.55 39.78
CA GLY A 25 -8.22 23.72 40.91
C GLY A 25 -7.19 22.97 41.76
N ARG A 26 -5.91 22.85 41.38
CA ARG A 26 -4.89 22.18 42.22
C ARG A 26 -4.22 23.16 43.18
N LYS A 27 -4.39 22.94 44.49
CA LYS A 27 -3.62 23.63 45.54
C LYS A 27 -2.21 23.03 45.58
N TRP A 28 -1.18 23.87 45.45
CA TRP A 28 0.19 23.45 45.72
C TRP A 28 0.29 22.90 47.15
N PRO A 29 1.20 21.94 47.41
CA PRO A 29 1.57 21.57 48.77
C PRO A 29 1.97 22.83 49.54
N LYS A 30 1.64 22.89 50.83
CA LYS A 30 2.02 24.05 51.65
C LYS A 30 3.54 24.21 51.61
N PRO A 31 4.10 25.44 51.59
CA PRO A 31 5.55 25.69 51.62
C PRO A 31 6.27 24.88 52.71
N GLU A 32 5.64 24.77 53.88
CA GLU A 32 6.12 24.03 55.05
C GLU A 32 6.25 22.51 54.80
N THR A 33 5.64 21.98 53.74
CA THR A 33 5.73 20.56 53.33
C THR A 33 6.72 20.30 52.19
N LEU A 34 7.38 21.34 51.66
CA LEU A 34 8.34 21.24 50.58
C LEU A 34 9.77 21.45 51.09
N THR A 35 10.69 20.56 50.71
CA THR A 35 12.11 20.67 51.04
C THR A 35 12.91 20.83 49.74
N SER A 36 13.76 21.87 49.66
CA SER A 36 14.65 22.02 48.51
C SER A 36 15.74 20.96 48.54
N ILE A 37 15.93 20.25 47.42
CA ILE A 37 17.03 19.30 47.22
C ILE A 37 18.09 19.82 46.23
N LYS A 38 18.05 21.12 45.89
CA LYS A 38 18.95 21.72 44.87
C LYS A 38 20.42 21.53 45.21
N ASP A 39 20.82 21.87 46.44
CA ASP A 39 22.22 21.75 46.86
C ASP A 39 22.64 20.28 46.95
N LEU A 40 21.75 19.40 47.43
CA LEU A 40 21.98 17.95 47.45
C LEU A 40 22.22 17.38 46.05
N ILE A 41 21.41 17.76 45.05
CA ILE A 41 21.59 17.33 43.65
C ILE A 41 22.92 17.88 43.10
N ARG A 42 23.21 19.18 43.32
CA ARG A 42 24.45 19.79 42.83
C ARG A 42 25.69 19.09 43.40
N ASP A 43 25.73 18.88 44.70
CA ASP A 43 26.87 18.26 45.38
C ASP A 43 26.99 16.77 44.97
N GLY A 44 25.86 16.08 44.80
CA GLY A 44 25.80 14.72 44.26
C GLY A 44 26.33 14.63 42.83
N CYS A 45 25.96 15.56 41.96
CA CYS A 45 26.47 15.64 40.58
C CYS A 45 27.96 16.00 40.51
N GLN A 46 28.47 16.84 41.43
CA GLN A 46 29.90 17.18 41.49
C GLN A 46 30.79 16.00 41.90
N ALA A 47 30.22 15.00 42.57
CA ALA A 47 30.91 13.78 42.94
C ALA A 47 30.98 12.75 41.79
N LEU A 48 30.25 12.95 40.70
CA LEU A 48 30.22 12.06 39.54
C LEU A 48 31.37 12.35 38.57
N ASN A 49 31.85 11.31 37.89
CA ASN A 49 32.75 11.44 36.74
C ASN A 49 31.97 11.90 35.49
N ALA A 50 32.67 12.45 34.49
CA ALA A 50 32.01 13.05 33.31
C ALA A 50 31.28 12.02 32.43
N GLU A 51 31.74 10.77 32.45
CA GLU A 51 31.14 9.64 31.73
C GLU A 51 29.97 8.97 32.49
N GLU A 52 29.74 9.34 33.75
CA GLU A 52 28.74 8.70 34.60
C GLU A 52 27.34 9.28 34.36
N ILE A 53 26.37 8.38 34.18
CA ILE A 53 24.96 8.73 34.04
C ILE A 53 24.18 8.00 35.14
N VAL A 54 23.63 8.77 36.07
CA VAL A 54 22.77 8.23 37.14
C VAL A 54 21.38 7.96 36.57
N LYS A 55 21.06 6.67 36.40
CA LYS A 55 19.77 6.19 35.91
C LYS A 55 19.38 4.91 36.62
N VAL A 56 18.12 4.51 36.49
CA VAL A 56 17.69 3.17 36.89
C VAL A 56 18.46 2.14 36.05
N PRO A 57 18.96 1.03 36.64
CA PRO A 57 19.71 0.02 35.88
C PRO A 57 18.96 -0.52 34.66
N THR A 58 17.63 -0.64 34.74
CA THR A 58 16.75 -1.14 33.67
C THR A 58 16.41 -0.13 32.58
N PHE A 59 16.64 1.18 32.81
CA PHE A 59 16.29 2.22 31.83
C PHE A 59 17.31 2.26 30.69
N ASP A 60 16.87 2.18 29.44
CA ASP A 60 17.74 2.29 28.27
C ASP A 60 17.89 3.76 27.85
N LEU A 61 19.13 4.21 27.64
CA LEU A 61 19.40 5.57 27.17
C LEU A 61 18.91 5.81 25.74
N PHE A 62 18.66 4.75 24.95
CA PHE A 62 18.05 4.87 23.64
C PHE A 62 16.63 5.45 23.70
N GLU A 63 15.85 5.18 24.75
CA GLU A 63 14.53 5.82 24.92
C GLU A 63 14.64 7.35 25.00
N GLY A 64 15.76 7.86 25.53
CA GLY A 64 16.05 9.28 25.60
C GLY A 64 16.32 9.95 24.25
N THR A 65 16.56 9.22 23.16
CA THR A 65 16.84 9.86 21.85
C THR A 65 15.61 10.53 21.24
N HIS A 66 14.42 10.22 21.74
CA HIS A 66 13.15 10.83 21.33
C HIS A 66 12.65 11.91 22.31
N SER A 67 13.44 12.26 23.32
CA SER A 67 13.03 13.27 24.30
C SER A 67 13.00 14.67 23.71
N LEU A 68 11.99 15.46 24.13
CA LEU A 68 11.98 16.90 23.91
C LEU A 68 12.98 17.60 24.83
N GLU A 69 13.42 18.79 24.45
CA GLU A 69 14.40 19.58 25.19
C GLU A 69 13.82 20.96 25.50
N ILE A 70 13.64 21.27 26.79
CA ILE A 70 13.16 22.58 27.23
C ILE A 70 14.13 23.68 26.85
N ASN A 71 13.61 24.88 26.57
CA ASN A 71 14.39 26.03 26.11
C ASN A 71 15.09 25.86 24.74
N ASN A 72 14.80 24.79 23.99
CA ASN A 72 15.26 24.62 22.62
C ASN A 72 14.12 24.95 21.64
N VAL A 73 14.23 26.03 20.88
CA VAL A 73 13.16 26.52 19.97
C VAL A 73 12.66 25.46 18.99
N LYS A 74 13.50 24.48 18.63
CA LYS A 74 13.13 23.40 17.70
C LYS A 74 12.50 22.19 18.37
N LEU A 75 12.62 22.03 19.69
CA LEU A 75 12.14 20.86 20.43
C LEU A 75 11.16 21.22 21.55
N ASP A 76 11.00 22.50 21.86
CA ASP A 76 10.13 23.01 22.92
C ASP A 76 8.91 23.72 22.30
N SER A 77 7.76 23.05 22.31
CA SER A 77 6.50 23.62 21.83
C SER A 77 5.98 24.77 22.70
N TYR A 78 6.44 24.91 23.95
CA TYR A 78 6.04 26.03 24.79
C TYR A 78 6.61 27.37 24.28
N LEU A 79 7.75 27.32 23.58
CA LEU A 79 8.41 28.50 23.00
C LEU A 79 7.77 29.00 21.70
N ILE A 80 6.72 28.35 21.21
CA ILE A 80 5.96 28.82 20.03
C ILE A 80 5.53 30.27 20.26
N ARG A 81 5.91 31.14 19.32
CA ARG A 81 5.54 32.56 19.32
C ARG A 81 4.19 32.69 18.64
N LEU A 82 3.26 33.34 19.32
CA LEU A 82 1.91 33.59 18.84
C LEU A 82 1.66 35.10 18.94
N SER A 83 0.94 35.64 17.98
CA SER A 83 0.43 37.01 17.99
C SER A 83 -0.69 37.19 19.01
N ASP A 84 -0.96 38.44 19.40
CA ASP A 84 -2.05 38.76 20.32
C ASP A 84 -3.42 38.31 19.78
N ASN A 85 -3.60 38.36 18.46
CA ASN A 85 -4.82 37.90 17.79
C ASN A 85 -4.98 36.37 17.89
N GLU A 86 -3.89 35.60 17.75
CA GLU A 86 -3.94 34.13 17.92
C GLU A 86 -4.23 33.70 19.36
N ILE A 87 -3.67 34.43 20.33
CA ILE A 87 -3.87 34.14 21.77
C ILE A 87 -5.31 34.46 22.20
N ASN A 88 -5.85 35.60 21.76
CA ASN A 88 -7.13 36.12 22.21
C ASN A 88 -8.31 35.73 21.29
N PHE A 89 -8.08 34.91 20.28
CA PHE A 89 -9.13 34.42 19.39
C PHE A 89 -10.23 33.66 20.16
N SER A 90 -11.50 33.94 19.85
CA SER A 90 -12.69 33.39 20.52
C SER A 90 -13.69 32.85 19.52
N CYS A 91 -14.12 31.60 19.70
CA CYS A 91 -15.15 30.97 18.87
C CYS A 91 -16.58 31.52 19.10
N PHE A 92 -16.77 32.38 20.12
CA PHE A 92 -18.09 32.91 20.52
C PHE A 92 -18.43 34.26 19.88
N ILE A 93 -17.55 34.78 19.04
CA ILE A 93 -17.71 36.08 18.39
C ILE A 93 -17.99 35.84 16.90
N PRO A 94 -19.00 36.48 16.29
CA PRO A 94 -19.32 36.31 14.87
C PRO A 94 -18.36 37.08 13.92
N TYR A 95 -17.33 37.74 14.47
CA TYR A 95 -16.31 38.53 13.75
C TYR A 95 -16.86 39.48 12.66
N ASP A 96 -18.10 39.93 12.78
CA ASP A 96 -18.80 40.69 11.75
C ASP A 96 -18.66 42.22 11.93
N LYS A 97 -19.00 42.99 10.89
CA LYS A 97 -18.96 44.46 10.95
C LYS A 97 -19.92 45.07 11.97
N THR A 98 -21.00 44.36 12.30
CA THR A 98 -21.96 44.78 13.33
C THR A 98 -21.40 44.69 14.74
N SER A 99 -20.53 43.70 15.00
CA SER A 99 -19.91 43.44 16.30
C SER A 99 -18.57 44.15 16.44
N ASN A 100 -17.86 44.36 15.33
CA ASN A 100 -16.63 45.13 15.27
C ASN A 100 -16.58 45.97 13.97
N PRO A 101 -16.81 47.29 14.04
CA PRO A 101 -16.81 48.17 12.87
C PRO A 101 -15.48 48.22 12.10
N ASP A 102 -14.37 47.84 12.76
CA ASP A 102 -13.03 47.79 12.16
C ASP A 102 -12.78 46.48 11.38
N CYS A 103 -13.78 45.60 11.24
CA CYS A 103 -13.66 44.38 10.45
C CYS A 103 -13.69 44.65 8.93
N ASP A 104 -12.77 44.02 8.20
CA ASP A 104 -12.62 44.18 6.76
C ASP A 104 -13.67 43.41 5.93
N GLN A 105 -14.38 42.45 6.52
CA GLN A 105 -15.28 41.50 5.84
C GLN A 105 -16.62 41.34 6.58
N GLU A 106 -17.68 40.94 5.86
CA GLU A 106 -18.99 40.57 6.42
C GLU A 106 -18.93 39.18 7.11
N ASP A 107 -19.97 38.84 7.89
CA ASP A 107 -20.10 37.57 8.60
C ASP A 107 -19.94 36.33 7.71
N PHE A 108 -20.69 36.29 6.60
CA PHE A 108 -20.67 35.16 5.68
C PHE A 108 -19.32 35.00 4.99
N GLN A 109 -18.59 36.09 4.73
CA GLN A 109 -17.28 36.08 4.07
C GLN A 109 -16.22 35.38 4.93
N TYR A 110 -16.26 35.61 6.25
CA TYR A 110 -15.39 34.88 7.18
C TYR A 110 -15.74 33.40 7.24
N VAL A 111 -17.03 33.05 7.27
CA VAL A 111 -17.46 31.63 7.26
C VAL A 111 -17.05 30.94 5.96
N VAL A 112 -17.22 31.60 4.80
CA VAL A 112 -16.70 31.13 3.51
C VAL A 112 -15.21 30.84 3.62
N ALA A 113 -14.42 31.80 4.10
CA ALA A 113 -12.97 31.67 4.18
C ALA A 113 -12.52 30.52 5.11
N ILE A 114 -13.19 30.35 6.26
CA ILE A 114 -12.88 29.29 7.23
C ILE A 114 -13.20 27.91 6.63
N VAL A 115 -14.41 27.72 6.09
CA VAL A 115 -14.85 26.43 5.54
C VAL A 115 -14.03 26.06 4.31
N ASP A 116 -13.80 27.01 3.40
CA ASP A 116 -12.95 26.82 2.21
C ASP A 116 -11.53 26.37 2.60
N ARG A 117 -10.89 27.05 3.56
CA ARG A 117 -9.55 26.67 4.04
C ARG A 117 -9.54 25.32 4.74
N LEU A 118 -10.53 25.01 5.57
CA LEU A 118 -10.65 23.72 6.25
C LEU A 118 -10.76 22.56 5.26
N VAL A 119 -11.61 22.69 4.24
CA VAL A 119 -11.78 21.66 3.22
C VAL A 119 -10.50 21.47 2.40
N ARG A 120 -9.78 22.55 2.08
CA ARG A 120 -8.45 22.43 1.43
C ARG A 120 -7.39 21.83 2.35
N PHE A 121 -7.47 22.04 3.67
CA PHE A 121 -6.60 21.37 4.63
C PHE A 121 -6.86 19.87 4.75
N ILE A 122 -8.06 19.38 4.44
CA ILE A 122 -8.29 17.94 4.33
C ILE A 122 -7.38 17.36 3.23
N ILE A 123 -7.30 18.01 2.06
CA ILE A 123 -6.42 17.58 0.97
C ILE A 123 -4.96 17.57 1.43
N THR A 124 -4.50 18.69 1.99
CA THR A 124 -3.12 18.81 2.49
C THR A 124 -2.79 17.75 3.53
N TRP A 125 -3.76 17.36 4.35
CA TRP A 125 -3.60 16.29 5.34
C TRP A 125 -3.53 14.90 4.70
N VAL A 126 -4.58 14.48 3.98
CA VAL A 126 -4.73 13.06 3.56
C VAL A 126 -4.13 12.77 2.19
N THR A 127 -3.91 13.77 1.35
CA THR A 127 -3.34 13.63 0.00
C THR A 127 -1.87 14.04 -0.04
N ASP A 128 -1.50 15.14 0.64
CA ASP A 128 -0.12 15.66 0.66
C ASP A 128 0.69 15.20 1.89
N TYR A 129 0.13 14.25 2.67
CA TYR A 129 0.77 13.59 3.80
C TYR A 129 1.26 14.54 4.92
N GLN A 130 0.61 15.70 5.10
CA GLN A 130 0.94 16.63 6.17
C GLN A 130 0.33 16.19 7.50
N SER A 131 0.80 16.77 8.61
CA SER A 131 0.34 16.38 9.94
C SER A 131 -1.04 16.94 10.27
N LEU A 132 -1.85 16.16 10.99
CA LEU A 132 -3.17 16.58 11.44
C LEU A 132 -3.10 17.88 12.32
N PRO A 133 -2.13 18.03 13.24
CA PRO A 133 -1.91 19.27 14.03
C PRO A 133 -1.61 20.53 13.21
N THR A 134 -0.97 20.40 12.04
CA THR A 134 -0.56 21.56 11.21
C THR A 134 -1.58 21.89 10.11
N THR A 135 -2.65 21.11 10.01
CA THR A 135 -3.71 21.22 9.00
C THR A 135 -5.07 21.43 9.66
N VAL A 136 -5.91 20.39 9.76
CA VAL A 136 -7.29 20.48 10.22
C VAL A 136 -7.37 20.90 11.70
N LEU A 137 -6.51 20.35 12.57
CA LEU A 137 -6.48 20.72 14.00
C LEU A 137 -5.87 22.10 14.28
N SER A 138 -5.25 22.75 13.29
CA SER A 138 -4.80 24.14 13.46
C SER A 138 -5.98 25.12 13.60
N CYS A 139 -7.17 24.70 13.20
CA CYS A 139 -8.40 25.49 13.32
C CYS A 139 -8.98 25.44 14.73
N ARG A 140 -9.15 26.61 15.34
CA ARG A 140 -9.69 26.77 16.70
C ARG A 140 -11.13 26.26 16.84
N TYR A 141 -11.95 26.35 15.78
CA TYR A 141 -13.31 25.81 15.79
C TYR A 141 -13.33 24.28 15.83
N VAL A 142 -12.38 23.62 15.16
CA VAL A 142 -12.23 22.15 15.20
C VAL A 142 -11.80 21.71 16.60
N GLU A 143 -10.78 22.37 17.18
CA GLU A 143 -10.34 22.13 18.55
C GLU A 143 -11.50 22.27 19.55
N TYR A 144 -12.26 23.37 19.44
CA TYR A 144 -13.42 23.63 20.29
C TYR A 144 -14.49 22.54 20.13
N MET A 145 -14.87 22.22 18.89
CA MET A 145 -15.86 21.18 18.58
C MET A 145 -15.50 19.83 19.22
N LEU A 146 -14.26 19.38 19.05
CA LEU A 146 -13.79 18.10 19.59
C LEU A 146 -13.79 18.07 21.12
N LYS A 147 -13.47 19.20 21.78
CA LYS A 147 -13.54 19.32 23.24
C LYS A 147 -14.98 19.25 23.75
N GLN A 148 -15.91 19.92 23.08
CA GLN A 148 -17.33 19.91 23.47
C GLN A 148 -17.94 18.51 23.30
N ILE A 149 -17.63 17.81 22.20
CA ILE A 149 -18.11 16.45 21.97
C ILE A 149 -17.60 15.47 23.04
N ALA A 150 -16.38 15.67 23.55
CA ALA A 150 -15.81 14.84 24.60
C ALA A 150 -16.33 15.17 26.01
N ASP A 151 -17.01 16.32 26.22
CA ASP A 151 -17.50 16.73 27.53
C ASP A 151 -18.79 16.00 27.90
N VAL A 152 -18.66 14.96 28.73
CA VAL A 152 -19.76 14.12 29.22
C VAL A 152 -20.78 14.90 30.07
N HIS A 153 -20.41 16.07 30.61
CA HIS A 153 -21.26 16.87 31.49
C HIS A 153 -22.06 17.96 30.76
N GLY A 154 -21.71 18.26 29.50
CA GLY A 154 -22.35 19.28 28.66
C GLY A 154 -23.16 18.67 27.54
N ILE A 155 -24.22 17.91 27.85
CA ILE A 155 -25.10 17.33 26.82
C ILE A 155 -25.98 18.45 26.24
N ASP A 156 -25.42 19.18 25.28
CA ASP A 156 -26.25 19.83 24.26
C ASP A 156 -26.66 18.73 23.28
N SER A 157 -27.90 18.23 23.40
CA SER A 157 -28.41 17.08 22.63
C SER A 157 -28.41 17.30 21.13
N ASP A 158 -28.28 18.57 20.71
CA ASP A 158 -28.48 19.02 19.35
C ASP A 158 -27.15 19.25 18.60
N TYR A 159 -26.00 19.09 19.27
CA TYR A 159 -24.65 19.26 18.71
C TYR A 159 -24.42 20.65 18.06
N LYS A 160 -25.06 21.69 18.60
CA LYS A 160 -24.96 23.10 18.20
C LYS A 160 -24.17 23.89 19.23
N PHE A 161 -22.85 23.77 19.18
CA PHE A 161 -21.97 24.31 20.24
C PHE A 161 -21.56 25.77 20.04
N LEU A 162 -21.71 26.31 18.82
CA LEU A 162 -21.49 27.71 18.53
C LEU A 162 -22.76 28.50 18.88
N ASN A 163 -22.58 29.55 19.68
CA ASN A 163 -23.65 30.41 20.20
C ASN A 163 -23.27 31.88 20.05
N THR A 164 -22.98 32.31 18.81
CA THR A 164 -22.57 33.68 18.48
C THR A 164 -23.75 34.60 18.17
N ASN A 165 -24.99 34.08 18.18
CA ASN A 165 -26.21 34.74 17.71
C ASN A 165 -26.16 35.11 16.22
N ASN A 166 -25.34 34.41 15.44
CA ASN A 166 -25.23 34.63 13.99
C ASN A 166 -25.45 33.29 13.27
N GLY A 167 -26.44 33.25 12.37
CA GLY A 167 -26.82 32.02 11.68
C GLY A 167 -25.71 31.39 10.83
N TYR A 168 -24.80 32.18 10.27
CA TYR A 168 -23.66 31.65 9.51
C TYR A 168 -22.67 30.92 10.43
N PHE A 169 -22.42 31.40 11.63
CA PHE A 169 -21.54 30.71 12.58
C PHE A 169 -22.27 29.53 13.23
N ASP A 170 -23.45 29.79 13.80
CA ASP A 170 -24.17 28.84 14.65
C ASP A 170 -24.78 27.67 13.88
N LYS A 171 -25.13 27.87 12.59
CA LYS A 171 -25.70 26.81 11.74
C LYS A 171 -24.71 26.33 10.69
N VAL A 172 -24.16 27.23 9.87
CA VAL A 172 -23.32 26.86 8.73
C VAL A 172 -21.94 26.40 9.18
N LEU A 173 -21.20 27.21 9.94
CA LEU A 173 -19.87 26.85 10.40
C LEU A 173 -19.91 25.67 11.39
N ASN A 174 -20.86 25.68 12.34
CA ASN A 174 -21.03 24.58 13.30
C ASN A 174 -21.22 23.23 12.58
N SER A 175 -22.17 23.14 11.65
CA SER A 175 -22.42 21.89 10.90
C SER A 175 -21.24 21.50 10.01
N SER A 176 -20.57 22.46 9.37
CA SER A 176 -19.38 22.22 8.55
C SER A 176 -18.24 21.61 9.37
N VAL A 177 -17.92 22.21 10.52
CA VAL A 177 -16.84 21.75 11.41
C VAL A 177 -17.16 20.37 11.98
N LEU A 178 -18.42 20.13 12.38
CA LEU A 178 -18.87 18.82 12.85
C LEU A 178 -18.72 17.75 11.77
N GLY A 179 -19.13 18.04 10.53
CA GLY A 179 -18.98 17.11 9.39
C GLY A 179 -17.51 16.79 9.07
N ILE A 180 -16.62 17.77 9.17
CA ILE A 180 -15.18 17.57 9.00
C ILE A 180 -14.60 16.72 10.14
N CYS A 181 -15.01 16.95 11.39
CA CYS A 181 -14.60 16.10 12.51
C CYS A 181 -15.11 14.66 12.35
N TYR A 182 -16.33 14.48 11.85
CA TYR A 182 -16.90 13.17 11.54
C TYR A 182 -16.11 12.44 10.46
N PHE A 183 -15.72 13.14 9.38
CA PHE A 183 -14.80 12.60 8.39
C PHE A 183 -13.44 12.23 9.00
N GLY A 184 -12.91 13.06 9.91
CA GLY A 184 -11.70 12.73 10.67
C GLY A 184 -11.84 11.44 11.49
N ALA A 185 -12.99 11.19 12.10
CA ALA A 185 -13.27 9.94 12.80
C ALA A 185 -13.33 8.73 11.86
N PHE A 186 -13.89 8.89 10.65
CA PHE A 186 -13.81 7.86 9.61
C PHE A 186 -12.36 7.55 9.21
N VAL A 187 -11.53 8.57 9.00
CA VAL A 187 -10.10 8.42 8.73
C VAL A 187 -9.38 7.68 9.87
N LYS A 188 -9.74 7.95 11.13
CA LYS A 188 -9.22 7.22 12.30
C LYS A 188 -9.58 5.73 12.28
N LYS A 189 -10.82 5.39 11.90
CA LYS A 189 -11.27 3.99 11.76
C LYS A 189 -10.46 3.26 10.69
N LEU A 190 -10.23 3.92 9.54
CA LEU A 190 -9.40 3.38 8.46
C LEU A 190 -7.95 3.15 8.91
N LEU A 191 -7.35 4.08 9.65
CA LEU A 191 -5.99 3.91 10.17
C LEU A 191 -5.89 2.72 11.14
N LYS A 192 -6.85 2.57 12.04
CA LYS A 192 -6.86 1.47 13.03
C LYS A 192 -7.00 0.08 12.40
N GLY A 193 -7.78 -0.05 11.32
CA GLY A 193 -8.11 -1.35 10.74
C GLY A 193 -7.46 -1.65 9.37
N GLY A 194 -7.14 -0.63 8.58
CA GLY A 194 -6.73 -0.78 7.18
C GLY A 194 -5.30 -1.25 6.97
N GLY A 195 -4.55 -1.48 8.05
CA GLY A 195 -3.20 -2.02 7.99
C GLY A 195 -2.20 -1.13 7.27
N ILE A 196 -2.44 0.18 7.24
CA ILE A 196 -1.50 1.22 6.79
C ILE A 196 -0.66 1.72 7.99
N PHE A 197 0.48 2.35 7.71
CA PHE A 197 1.42 2.75 8.77
C PHE A 197 1.23 4.22 9.17
N GLU A 198 0.98 4.46 10.45
CA GLU A 198 0.92 5.81 11.03
C GLU A 198 2.28 6.53 10.91
N GLU A 199 2.27 7.84 10.71
CA GLU A 199 3.45 8.71 10.47
C GLU A 199 4.22 8.43 9.16
N GLU A 200 3.83 7.42 8.38
CA GLU A 200 4.41 7.11 7.06
C GLU A 200 3.37 7.28 5.95
N ASP A 201 2.26 6.53 6.01
CA ASP A 201 1.17 6.61 5.04
C ASP A 201 0.18 7.73 5.36
N LEU A 202 -0.04 7.98 6.65
CA LEU A 202 -1.00 8.95 7.16
C LEU A 202 -0.60 9.38 8.58
N ASN A 203 -0.63 10.69 8.85
CA ASN A 203 -0.44 11.21 10.19
C ASN A 203 -1.79 11.38 10.89
N PHE A 204 -1.96 10.80 12.10
CA PHE A 204 -3.15 11.01 12.93
C PHE A 204 -2.76 11.36 14.38
N ASN A 205 -1.96 12.42 14.55
CA ASN A 205 -1.74 12.95 15.89
C ASN A 205 -2.95 13.78 16.35
N SER A 206 -3.82 13.19 17.19
CA SER A 206 -5.02 13.85 17.73
C SER A 206 -4.74 14.84 18.86
N MET A 207 -3.49 14.97 19.33
CA MET A 207 -3.10 15.84 20.44
C MET A 207 -3.85 15.56 21.75
N GLY A 208 -4.27 14.31 21.96
CA GLY A 208 -5.03 13.89 23.14
C GLY A 208 -6.50 14.34 23.14
N LEU A 209 -7.06 14.69 21.97
CA LEU A 209 -8.48 14.99 21.82
C LEU A 209 -9.29 13.71 21.60
N ASP A 210 -10.16 13.39 22.57
CA ASP A 210 -11.01 12.19 22.54
C ASP A 210 -12.29 12.36 21.69
N GLY A 211 -12.60 13.59 21.27
CA GLY A 211 -13.83 13.89 20.52
C GLY A 211 -14.02 13.03 19.27
N PHE A 212 -12.93 12.65 18.59
CA PHE A 212 -13.00 11.77 17.42
C PHE A 212 -13.62 10.39 17.69
N ASP A 213 -13.50 9.86 18.92
CA ASP A 213 -14.09 8.56 19.28
C ASP A 213 -15.56 8.68 19.75
N MET A 214 -16.02 9.90 20.04
CA MET A 214 -17.34 10.20 20.61
C MET A 214 -18.28 10.90 19.60
N MET A 215 -18.03 10.72 18.30
CA MET A 215 -18.82 11.36 17.25
C MET A 215 -20.31 10.95 17.28
N PRO A 216 -21.24 11.88 16.98
CA PRO A 216 -22.67 11.57 16.89
C PRO A 216 -23.00 10.59 15.77
N PRO A 217 -24.21 9.98 15.78
CA PRO A 217 -24.67 9.16 14.67
C PRO A 217 -24.68 9.91 13.33
N THR A 218 -24.36 9.22 12.24
CA THR A 218 -24.26 9.80 10.87
C THR A 218 -25.51 10.61 10.51
N ARG A 219 -26.70 10.11 10.85
CA ARG A 219 -27.98 10.77 10.56
C ARG A 219 -28.06 12.19 11.15
N THR A 220 -27.55 12.39 12.36
CA THR A 220 -27.55 13.69 13.03
C THR A 220 -26.63 14.67 12.32
N VAL A 221 -25.44 14.22 11.92
CA VAL A 221 -24.48 15.04 11.15
C VAL A 221 -25.08 15.47 9.80
N LEU A 222 -25.68 14.53 9.06
CA LEU A 222 -26.31 14.81 7.77
C LEU A 222 -27.51 15.77 7.89
N MET A 223 -28.28 15.67 8.98
CA MET A 223 -29.39 16.57 9.28
C MET A 223 -28.90 18.00 9.51
N LEU A 224 -27.89 18.19 10.37
CA LEU A 224 -27.33 19.51 10.66
C LEU A 224 -26.68 20.17 9.43
N LEU A 225 -25.98 19.40 8.60
CA LEU A 225 -25.46 19.89 7.32
C LEU A 225 -26.59 20.33 6.38
N SER A 226 -27.70 19.59 6.36
CA SER A 226 -28.88 19.95 5.56
C SER A 226 -29.56 21.22 6.08
N GLU A 227 -29.64 21.41 7.40
CA GLU A 227 -30.10 22.66 8.01
C GLU A 227 -29.22 23.85 7.59
N GLY A 228 -27.89 23.69 7.59
CA GLY A 228 -26.94 24.70 7.11
C GLY A 228 -27.15 25.06 5.64
N ILE A 229 -27.33 24.06 4.77
CA ILE A 229 -27.62 24.28 3.34
C ILE A 229 -28.93 25.04 3.15
N ASN A 230 -30.00 24.63 3.84
CA ASN A 230 -31.31 25.29 3.76
C ASN A 230 -31.25 26.74 4.26
N PHE A 231 -30.45 27.02 5.29
CA PHE A 231 -30.23 28.38 5.79
C PHE A 231 -29.60 29.27 4.70
N ILE A 232 -28.56 28.80 4.01
CA ILE A 232 -27.90 29.55 2.94
C ILE A 232 -28.86 29.80 1.76
N GLN A 233 -29.67 28.81 1.40
CA GLN A 233 -30.63 28.92 0.29
C GLN A 233 -31.77 29.91 0.58
N GLY A 234 -32.12 30.10 1.85
CA GLY A 234 -33.17 31.04 2.27
C GLY A 234 -32.69 32.48 2.42
N ASP A 235 -31.37 32.73 2.34
CA ASP A 235 -30.80 34.04 2.55
C ASP A 235 -30.49 34.74 1.22
N ASN A 236 -31.17 35.86 0.97
CA ASN A 236 -30.98 36.66 -0.24
C ASN A 236 -29.92 37.76 -0.08
N SER A 237 -29.31 37.89 1.11
CA SER A 237 -28.31 38.94 1.40
C SER A 237 -26.90 38.58 0.94
N ILE A 238 -26.62 37.28 0.74
CA ILE A 238 -25.33 36.76 0.27
C ILE A 238 -25.19 36.91 -1.25
N SER A 239 -23.95 37.12 -1.72
CA SER A 239 -23.66 37.12 -3.16
C SER A 239 -23.97 35.75 -3.78
N GLU A 240 -24.40 35.72 -5.04
CA GLU A 240 -24.74 34.46 -5.71
C GLU A 240 -23.55 33.48 -5.74
N ILE A 241 -22.34 33.98 -5.99
CA ILE A 241 -21.11 33.20 -6.03
C ILE A 241 -20.77 32.62 -4.65
N ASP A 242 -20.89 33.41 -3.59
CA ASP A 242 -20.55 32.96 -2.23
C ASP A 242 -21.60 31.99 -1.68
N SER A 243 -22.88 32.21 -2.02
CA SER A 243 -23.96 31.27 -1.73
C SER A 243 -23.72 29.92 -2.41
N GLN A 244 -23.38 29.92 -3.71
CA GLN A 244 -23.03 28.71 -4.44
C GLN A 244 -21.81 28.01 -3.84
N ARG A 245 -20.74 28.76 -3.53
CA ARG A 245 -19.51 28.23 -2.91
C ARG A 245 -19.82 27.54 -1.58
N LEU A 246 -20.53 28.19 -0.65
CA LEU A 246 -20.89 27.58 0.63
C LEU A 246 -21.77 26.34 0.46
N GLN A 247 -22.77 26.40 -0.43
CA GLN A 247 -23.62 25.25 -0.70
C GLN A 247 -22.82 24.06 -1.23
N TYR A 248 -21.89 24.28 -2.16
CA TYR A 248 -21.04 23.21 -2.69
C TYR A 248 -20.10 22.67 -1.62
N LEU A 249 -19.49 23.52 -0.78
CA LEU A 249 -18.64 23.08 0.33
C LEU A 249 -19.41 22.24 1.35
N LEU A 250 -20.61 22.65 1.78
CA LEU A 250 -21.41 21.89 2.74
C LEU A 250 -21.91 20.56 2.15
N LYS A 251 -22.31 20.55 0.87
CA LYS A 251 -22.67 19.31 0.17
C LYS A 251 -21.48 18.37 0.05
N LEU A 252 -20.28 18.89 -0.23
CA LEU A 252 -19.06 18.08 -0.29
C LEU A 252 -18.75 17.49 1.10
N ILE A 253 -18.81 18.28 2.17
CA ILE A 253 -18.63 17.79 3.55
C ILE A 253 -19.67 16.71 3.89
N ARG A 254 -20.92 16.89 3.42
CA ARG A 254 -21.98 15.88 3.56
C ARG A 254 -21.63 14.58 2.84
N CYS A 255 -21.12 14.62 1.61
CA CYS A 255 -20.62 13.43 0.90
C CYS A 255 -19.47 12.77 1.66
N LEU A 256 -18.50 13.55 2.15
CA LEU A 256 -17.38 13.02 2.95
C LEU A 256 -17.87 12.30 4.22
N ALA A 257 -18.88 12.84 4.91
CA ALA A 257 -19.48 12.18 6.06
C ALA A 257 -20.18 10.86 5.68
N MET A 258 -20.77 10.77 4.48
CA MET A 258 -21.37 9.54 3.97
C MET A 258 -20.34 8.44 3.64
N PHE A 259 -19.05 8.77 3.48
CA PHE A 259 -18.03 7.74 3.20
C PHE A 259 -17.89 6.72 4.32
N ASP A 260 -18.25 7.08 5.56
CA ASP A 260 -18.29 6.13 6.68
C ASP A 260 -19.20 4.92 6.40
N THR A 261 -20.25 5.08 5.57
CA THR A 261 -21.16 3.98 5.19
C THR A 261 -20.48 2.87 4.41
N TYR A 262 -19.36 3.14 3.74
CA TYR A 262 -18.57 2.11 3.05
C TYR A 262 -17.91 1.12 4.00
N LEU A 263 -17.66 1.55 5.24
CA LEU A 263 -17.09 0.72 6.29
C LEU A 263 -18.17 0.22 7.26
N SER A 264 -19.06 1.10 7.71
CA SER A 264 -20.05 0.77 8.75
C SER A 264 -21.23 -0.04 8.23
N LEU A 265 -21.62 0.15 6.96
CA LEU A 265 -22.74 -0.55 6.32
C LEU A 265 -22.31 -1.39 5.12
N TYR A 266 -21.01 -1.42 4.79
CA TYR A 266 -20.50 -2.06 3.57
C TYR A 266 -21.23 -1.62 2.30
N SER A 267 -21.59 -0.31 2.22
CA SER A 267 -22.33 0.24 1.08
C SER A 267 -21.57 0.03 -0.23
N GLU A 268 -22.30 -0.30 -1.29
CA GLU A 268 -21.76 -0.40 -2.66
C GLU A 268 -22.12 0.84 -3.49
N ASP A 269 -22.82 1.81 -2.89
CA ASP A 269 -23.39 2.95 -3.60
C ASP A 269 -22.31 3.96 -4.04
N SER A 270 -22.19 4.18 -5.34
CA SER A 270 -21.27 5.17 -5.89
C SER A 270 -21.86 6.59 -5.93
N ILE A 271 -23.16 6.77 -5.69
CA ILE A 271 -23.85 8.07 -5.79
C ILE A 271 -23.14 9.15 -4.94
N PRO A 272 -22.79 8.93 -3.65
CA PRO A 272 -22.11 9.95 -2.86
C PRO A 272 -20.74 10.36 -3.42
N LEU A 273 -20.04 9.44 -4.09
CA LEU A 273 -18.76 9.69 -4.73
C LEU A 273 -18.92 10.44 -6.05
N ASP A 274 -19.94 10.10 -6.84
CA ASP A 274 -20.29 10.80 -8.08
C ASP A 274 -20.70 12.25 -7.80
N GLU A 275 -21.55 12.47 -6.80
CA GLU A 275 -21.95 13.81 -6.35
C GLU A 275 -20.73 14.61 -5.86
N ALA A 276 -19.86 14.00 -5.04
CA ALA A 276 -18.64 14.64 -4.58
C ALA A 276 -17.73 15.06 -5.75
N LEU A 277 -17.58 14.21 -6.78
CA LEU A 277 -16.77 14.52 -7.94
C LEU A 277 -17.32 15.73 -8.72
N GLU A 278 -18.64 15.81 -8.90
CA GLU A 278 -19.30 16.93 -9.56
C GLU A 278 -19.13 18.23 -8.76
N LEU A 279 -19.32 18.16 -7.43
CA LEU A 279 -19.14 19.31 -6.53
C LEU A 279 -17.71 19.85 -6.56
N VAL A 280 -16.70 18.97 -6.60
CA VAL A 280 -15.29 19.37 -6.70
C VAL A 280 -14.99 20.10 -8.01
N LYS A 281 -15.55 19.63 -9.13
CA LYS A 281 -15.41 20.33 -10.43
C LYS A 281 -16.06 21.70 -10.38
N ASN A 282 -17.30 21.78 -9.88
CA ASN A 282 -18.02 23.03 -9.75
C ASN A 282 -17.28 24.03 -8.83
N LEU A 283 -16.68 23.56 -7.73
CA LEU A 283 -15.86 24.40 -6.83
C LEU A 283 -14.60 24.95 -7.49
N ASN A 284 -13.96 24.16 -8.36
CA ASN A 284 -12.79 24.57 -9.12
C ASN A 284 -13.13 25.55 -10.26
N ASP A 285 -14.34 25.48 -10.81
CA ASP A 285 -14.83 26.40 -11.85
C ASP A 285 -15.22 27.78 -11.29
N LEU A 286 -15.53 27.86 -9.98
CA LEU A 286 -15.80 29.13 -9.31
C LEU A 286 -14.52 29.97 -9.13
N PRO A 287 -14.59 31.31 -9.20
CA PRO A 287 -13.45 32.18 -8.92
C PRO A 287 -12.85 31.90 -7.54
N LYS A 288 -11.52 31.84 -7.43
CA LYS A 288 -10.82 31.55 -6.17
C LYS A 288 -11.35 32.42 -5.02
N CYS A 289 -11.51 31.82 -3.85
CA CYS A 289 -11.90 32.54 -2.64
C CYS A 289 -10.84 33.59 -2.30
N ASN A 290 -11.22 34.86 -2.33
CA ASN A 290 -10.33 35.99 -2.04
C ASN A 290 -10.46 36.48 -0.59
N TYR A 291 -11.33 35.86 0.21
CA TYR A 291 -11.51 36.19 1.61
C TYR A 291 -10.45 35.54 2.49
N THR A 292 -10.12 36.21 3.58
CA THR A 292 -9.19 35.69 4.59
C THR A 292 -9.95 35.24 5.83
N PRO A 293 -9.60 34.09 6.44
CA PRO A 293 -10.16 33.71 7.73
C PRO A 293 -9.81 34.74 8.80
N PRO A 294 -10.64 34.89 9.86
CA PRO A 294 -10.31 35.79 10.96
C PRO A 294 -8.91 35.48 11.53
N ILE A 295 -8.11 36.51 11.78
CA ILE A 295 -6.75 36.32 12.32
C ILE A 295 -6.83 35.57 13.66
N GLY A 296 -6.04 34.51 13.79
CA GLY A 296 -6.06 33.64 14.97
C GLY A 296 -6.97 32.42 14.89
N SER A 297 -7.87 32.36 13.90
CA SER A 297 -8.74 31.18 13.69
C SER A 297 -7.96 29.92 13.30
N PHE A 298 -6.83 30.08 12.61
CA PHE A 298 -5.86 29.03 12.32
C PHE A 298 -4.50 29.43 12.90
N SER A 299 -3.94 28.63 13.79
CA SER A 299 -2.68 28.96 14.48
C SER A 299 -1.96 27.71 15.00
N MET A 300 -0.73 27.90 15.47
CA MET A 300 0.03 26.85 16.18
C MET A 300 -0.38 26.73 17.67
N LEU A 301 -1.43 27.44 18.12
CA LEU A 301 -1.83 27.47 19.53
C LEU A 301 -2.07 26.08 20.10
N ILE A 302 -2.68 25.18 19.33
CA ILE A 302 -2.97 23.82 19.77
C ILE A 302 -1.68 23.06 20.14
N GLN A 303 -0.61 23.24 19.37
CA GLN A 303 0.70 22.63 19.61
C GLN A 303 1.38 23.12 20.89
N LYS A 304 1.06 24.36 21.30
CA LYS A 304 1.58 25.01 22.50
C LYS A 304 0.79 24.64 23.77
N GLN A 305 -0.53 24.50 23.65
CA GLN A 305 -1.43 24.37 24.81
C GLN A 305 -1.82 22.94 25.14
N LEU A 306 -2.02 22.08 24.14
CA LEU A 306 -2.40 20.69 24.37
C LEU A 306 -1.18 19.82 24.62
N SER A 307 -1.43 18.62 25.19
CA SER A 307 -0.42 17.60 25.38
C SER A 307 0.22 17.24 24.04
N ASN A 308 1.45 17.72 23.83
CA ASN A 308 2.22 17.50 22.62
C ASN A 308 3.53 16.82 22.97
N GLN A 309 3.69 15.58 22.50
CA GLN A 309 4.93 14.79 22.67
C GLN A 309 5.87 14.95 21.47
N PHE A 310 5.54 15.82 20.52
CA PHE A 310 6.30 16.05 19.31
C PHE A 310 6.90 17.46 19.27
N PRO A 311 8.02 17.64 18.55
CA PRO A 311 8.57 18.95 18.28
C PRO A 311 7.55 19.90 17.61
N PRO A 312 7.67 21.22 17.82
CA PRO A 312 6.85 22.20 17.11
C PRO A 312 7.05 22.10 15.59
N LYS A 313 5.94 22.12 14.84
CA LYS A 313 5.93 22.14 13.37
C LYS A 313 5.17 23.37 12.87
N GLU A 314 5.76 24.08 11.92
CA GLU A 314 5.10 25.20 11.24
C GLU A 314 3.79 24.76 10.57
N LEU A 315 2.85 25.70 10.42
CA LEU A 315 1.59 25.41 9.74
C LEU A 315 1.82 25.04 8.28
N SER A 316 1.10 24.03 7.82
CA SER A 316 1.16 23.62 6.42
C SER A 316 0.43 24.65 5.55
N THR A 317 0.86 24.79 4.30
CA THR A 317 0.15 25.59 3.30
C THR A 317 -1.06 24.79 2.82
N ALA A 318 -2.25 25.40 2.85
CA ALA A 318 -3.45 24.76 2.31
C ALA A 318 -3.32 24.58 0.80
N ALA A 319 -3.89 23.50 0.25
CA ALA A 319 -3.95 23.25 -1.18
C ALA A 319 -4.48 24.48 -1.95
N GLU A 320 -4.05 24.66 -3.20
CA GLU A 320 -4.44 25.81 -4.02
C GLU A 320 -5.86 25.68 -4.60
N ASP A 321 -6.31 24.45 -4.82
CA ASP A 321 -7.60 24.10 -5.42
C ASP A 321 -8.17 22.83 -4.74
N PHE A 322 -9.28 22.32 -5.27
CA PHE A 322 -9.94 21.12 -4.76
C PHE A 322 -9.57 19.84 -5.53
N SER A 323 -8.60 19.91 -6.45
CA SER A 323 -8.27 18.82 -7.38
C SER A 323 -7.73 17.57 -6.66
N GLY A 324 -7.16 17.70 -5.47
CA GLY A 324 -6.73 16.57 -4.65
C GLY A 324 -7.87 15.60 -4.31
N PHE A 325 -9.10 16.09 -4.17
CA PHE A 325 -10.27 15.22 -3.95
C PHE A 325 -10.60 14.35 -5.17
N ILE A 326 -10.27 14.80 -6.39
CA ILE A 326 -10.56 14.02 -7.61
C ILE A 326 -9.87 12.66 -7.52
N LYS A 327 -8.58 12.64 -7.15
CA LYS A 327 -7.82 11.40 -7.00
C LYS A 327 -8.38 10.54 -5.86
N LEU A 328 -8.64 11.13 -4.68
CA LEU A 328 -9.26 10.41 -3.56
C LEU A 328 -10.57 9.71 -3.96
N ILE A 329 -11.49 10.45 -4.59
CA ILE A 329 -12.82 9.98 -4.96
C ILE A 329 -12.73 8.90 -6.03
N GLN A 330 -11.91 9.11 -7.07
CA GLN A 330 -11.70 8.12 -8.14
C GLN A 330 -11.10 6.82 -7.62
N ASP A 331 -10.12 6.91 -6.72
CA ASP A 331 -9.49 5.72 -6.13
C ASP A 331 -10.45 4.99 -5.18
N LEU A 332 -11.29 5.70 -4.41
CA LEU A 332 -12.35 5.09 -3.60
C LEU A 332 -13.39 4.38 -4.47
N LYS A 333 -13.85 5.01 -5.56
CA LYS A 333 -14.76 4.38 -6.54
C LYS A 333 -14.17 3.12 -7.14
N LYS A 334 -12.88 3.15 -7.48
CA LYS A 334 -12.17 1.98 -7.98
C LYS A 334 -12.20 0.85 -6.94
N VAL A 335 -11.87 1.14 -5.69
CA VAL A 335 -11.87 0.13 -4.61
C VAL A 335 -13.26 -0.43 -4.35
N ILE A 336 -14.32 0.39 -4.33
CA ILE A 336 -15.70 -0.07 -4.11
C ILE A 336 -16.18 -0.99 -5.24
N SER A 337 -15.69 -0.82 -6.47
CA SER A 337 -16.06 -1.70 -7.59
C SER A 337 -15.64 -3.17 -7.36
N VAL A 338 -14.77 -3.45 -6.38
CA VAL A 338 -14.42 -4.81 -5.96
C VAL A 338 -15.65 -5.64 -5.56
N TYR A 339 -16.72 -5.02 -5.06
CA TYR A 339 -17.98 -5.72 -4.79
C TYR A 339 -18.63 -6.32 -6.04
N GLN A 340 -18.27 -5.85 -7.23
CA GLN A 340 -18.79 -6.42 -8.48
C GLN A 340 -18.02 -7.67 -8.93
N VAL A 341 -16.97 -8.06 -8.18
CA VAL A 341 -16.19 -9.28 -8.48
C VAL A 341 -17.11 -10.50 -8.40
N SER A 342 -17.03 -11.34 -9.42
CA SER A 342 -17.89 -12.53 -9.57
C SER A 342 -17.20 -13.82 -9.11
N SER A 343 -15.90 -13.78 -8.84
CA SER A 343 -15.12 -14.96 -8.46
C SER A 343 -13.81 -14.61 -7.74
N PRO A 344 -13.26 -15.52 -6.91
CA PRO A 344 -12.00 -15.27 -6.20
C PRO A 344 -10.77 -14.99 -7.09
N HIS A 345 -10.71 -15.53 -8.32
CA HIS A 345 -9.60 -15.21 -9.24
C HIS A 345 -9.72 -13.80 -9.84
N GLU A 346 -10.93 -13.31 -10.12
CA GLU A 346 -11.15 -11.90 -10.47
C GLU A 346 -10.71 -10.98 -9.31
N LEU A 347 -10.95 -11.37 -8.05
CA LEU A 347 -10.47 -10.63 -6.87
C LEU A 347 -8.93 -10.62 -6.81
N MET A 348 -8.29 -11.77 -7.08
CA MET A 348 -6.83 -11.87 -7.12
C MET A 348 -6.22 -10.94 -8.18
N GLN A 349 -6.86 -10.83 -9.35
CA GLN A 349 -6.42 -9.93 -10.41
C GLN A 349 -6.69 -8.46 -10.07
N PHE A 350 -7.83 -8.16 -9.45
CA PHE A 350 -8.10 -6.83 -8.92
C PHE A 350 -6.98 -6.40 -7.96
N ALA A 351 -6.67 -7.23 -6.95
CA ALA A 351 -5.58 -6.98 -5.99
C ALA A 351 -4.21 -6.81 -6.67
N THR A 352 -3.95 -7.58 -7.73
CA THR A 352 -2.69 -7.53 -8.47
C THR A 352 -2.48 -6.18 -9.18
N PHE A 353 -3.54 -5.58 -9.75
CA PHE A 353 -3.40 -4.43 -10.65
C PHE A 353 -3.86 -3.09 -10.05
N PHE A 354 -4.81 -3.06 -9.11
CA PHE A 354 -5.45 -1.80 -8.70
C PHE A 354 -4.49 -0.76 -8.13
N ASN A 355 -3.37 -1.18 -7.53
CA ASN A 355 -2.36 -0.32 -6.92
C ASN A 355 -0.96 -0.53 -7.53
N LYS A 356 -0.89 -1.14 -8.72
CA LYS A 356 0.36 -1.60 -9.35
C LYS A 356 1.05 -0.53 -10.19
N ASN A 357 0.28 0.14 -11.04
CA ASN A 357 0.81 1.12 -11.99
C ASN A 357 1.16 2.45 -11.31
N GLU A 358 0.36 2.83 -10.31
CA GLU A 358 0.56 4.01 -9.49
C GLU A 358 0.07 3.72 -8.07
N GLN A 359 0.69 4.40 -7.09
CA GLN A 359 0.21 4.35 -5.72
C GLN A 359 -1.12 5.09 -5.62
N ARG A 360 -2.15 4.35 -5.21
CA ARG A 360 -3.49 4.84 -4.94
C ARG A 360 -3.52 5.67 -3.66
N HIS A 361 -4.54 6.52 -3.54
CA HIS A 361 -4.76 7.36 -2.39
C HIS A 361 -4.82 6.53 -1.09
N VAL A 362 -4.23 7.04 -0.01
CA VAL A 362 -4.09 6.31 1.26
C VAL A 362 -5.41 5.79 1.83
N LEU A 363 -6.48 6.59 1.76
CA LEU A 363 -7.80 6.15 2.25
C LEU A 363 -8.39 5.00 1.41
N ALA A 364 -8.19 4.99 0.09
CA ALA A 364 -8.62 3.88 -0.75
C ALA A 364 -7.80 2.61 -0.46
N ARG A 365 -6.50 2.77 -0.26
CA ARG A 365 -5.59 1.69 0.17
C ARG A 365 -6.02 1.09 1.51
N ALA A 366 -6.33 1.92 2.50
CA ALA A 366 -6.80 1.47 3.81
C ALA A 366 -8.20 0.83 3.77
N LEU A 367 -9.07 1.30 2.88
CA LEU A 367 -10.43 0.76 2.73
C LEU A 367 -10.43 -0.64 2.11
N PHE A 368 -9.57 -0.89 1.12
CA PHE A 368 -9.54 -2.15 0.38
C PHE A 368 -9.51 -3.42 1.26
N PRO A 369 -8.54 -3.61 2.18
CA PRO A 369 -8.50 -4.82 3.00
C PRO A 369 -9.74 -4.95 3.91
N LEU A 370 -10.27 -3.83 4.41
CA LEU A 370 -11.43 -3.81 5.31
C LEU A 370 -12.74 -4.23 4.64
N ILE A 371 -12.91 -3.93 3.35
CA ILE A 371 -14.11 -4.34 2.61
C ILE A 371 -13.97 -5.74 2.02
N VAL A 372 -12.74 -6.16 1.69
CA VAL A 372 -12.45 -7.50 1.15
C VAL A 372 -12.58 -8.56 2.21
N ILE A 373 -12.05 -8.34 3.41
CA ILE A 373 -12.10 -9.27 4.54
C ILE A 373 -13.05 -8.67 5.59
N LYS A 374 -14.27 -9.20 5.68
CA LYS A 374 -15.31 -8.66 6.56
C LYS A 374 -15.29 -9.29 7.95
N ASP A 375 -15.87 -8.57 8.91
CA ASP A 375 -15.98 -9.01 10.32
C ASP A 375 -16.79 -10.30 10.51
N ASP A 376 -17.67 -10.63 9.57
CA ASP A 376 -18.49 -11.85 9.58
C ASP A 376 -17.74 -13.11 9.11
N SER A 377 -16.41 -13.04 8.99
CA SER A 377 -15.55 -14.13 8.50
C SER A 377 -15.87 -14.56 7.07
N SER A 378 -16.17 -13.58 6.22
CA SER A 378 -16.41 -13.77 4.79
C SER A 378 -15.50 -12.89 3.93
N VAL A 379 -15.26 -13.35 2.70
CA VAL A 379 -14.65 -12.53 1.66
C VAL A 379 -15.76 -11.79 0.91
N LEU A 380 -15.76 -10.46 0.99
CA LEU A 380 -16.75 -9.55 0.40
C LEU A 380 -18.21 -9.77 0.84
N GLY A 381 -18.50 -10.63 1.81
CA GLY A 381 -19.88 -11.06 2.11
C GLY A 381 -20.42 -12.11 1.14
N LYS A 382 -19.56 -12.67 0.27
CA LYS A 382 -19.97 -13.58 -0.83
C LYS A 382 -19.50 -15.01 -0.65
N TRP A 383 -18.28 -15.18 -0.14
CA TRP A 383 -17.66 -16.50 0.03
C TRP A 383 -17.22 -16.64 1.47
N SER A 384 -17.48 -17.81 2.06
CA SER A 384 -16.77 -18.20 3.27
C SER A 384 -15.27 -18.28 2.98
N PHE A 385 -14.47 -18.17 4.04
CA PHE A 385 -13.02 -18.31 3.95
C PHE A 385 -12.58 -19.64 3.31
N ALA A 386 -13.24 -20.75 3.65
CA ALA A 386 -12.96 -22.06 3.06
C ALA A 386 -13.26 -22.11 1.55
N GLU A 387 -14.41 -21.58 1.12
CA GLU A 387 -14.78 -21.51 -0.30
C GLU A 387 -13.82 -20.63 -1.10
N ALA A 388 -13.39 -19.50 -0.53
CA ALA A 388 -12.42 -18.61 -1.15
C ALA A 388 -11.07 -19.32 -1.36
N LEU A 389 -10.55 -20.01 -0.35
CA LEU A 389 -9.31 -20.78 -0.44
C LEU A 389 -9.42 -21.93 -1.45
N GLN A 390 -10.50 -22.72 -1.37
CA GLN A 390 -10.75 -23.83 -2.29
C GLN A 390 -10.81 -23.35 -3.74
N SER A 391 -11.45 -22.21 -4.00
CA SER A 391 -11.48 -21.62 -5.33
C SER A 391 -10.08 -21.28 -5.84
N HIS A 392 -9.22 -20.68 -5.02
CA HIS A 392 -7.83 -20.42 -5.40
C HIS A 392 -7.12 -21.73 -5.75
N LEU A 393 -7.20 -22.74 -4.88
CA LEU A 393 -6.58 -24.05 -5.10
C LEU A 393 -7.05 -24.69 -6.42
N GLN A 394 -8.35 -24.63 -6.73
CA GLN A 394 -8.93 -25.15 -7.97
C GLN A 394 -8.34 -24.47 -9.21
N PHE A 395 -8.18 -23.14 -9.20
CA PHE A 395 -7.60 -22.44 -10.35
C PHE A 395 -6.13 -22.76 -10.59
N PHE A 396 -5.38 -23.25 -9.59
CA PHE A 396 -3.94 -23.48 -9.73
C PHE A 396 -3.53 -24.95 -9.86
N SER A 397 -4.16 -25.87 -9.12
CA SER A 397 -3.61 -27.24 -9.02
C SER A 397 -4.59 -28.31 -8.55
N LEU A 398 -5.71 -27.95 -7.91
CA LEU A 398 -6.60 -28.90 -7.24
C LEU A 398 -7.63 -29.55 -8.18
N SER A 399 -8.02 -28.91 -9.29
CA SER A 399 -9.10 -29.42 -10.16
C SER A 399 -8.86 -30.83 -10.68
N GLY A 400 -9.85 -31.71 -10.52
CA GLY A 400 -9.83 -33.07 -11.10
C GLY A 400 -8.86 -34.03 -10.41
N THR A 401 -8.38 -33.67 -9.22
CA THR A 401 -7.52 -34.50 -8.37
C THR A 401 -8.35 -35.43 -7.49
N ASN A 402 -7.75 -36.52 -7.03
CA ASN A 402 -8.32 -37.33 -5.97
C ASN A 402 -8.32 -36.58 -4.63
N ALA A 403 -7.32 -35.74 -4.40
CA ALA A 403 -7.25 -34.89 -3.22
C ALA A 403 -8.46 -33.94 -3.09
N GLU A 404 -8.94 -33.38 -4.21
CA GLU A 404 -10.19 -32.59 -4.25
C GLU A 404 -11.40 -33.39 -3.76
N ARG A 405 -11.52 -34.66 -4.17
CA ARG A 405 -12.62 -35.53 -3.76
C ARG A 405 -12.53 -35.98 -2.30
N ALA A 406 -11.34 -35.96 -1.73
CA ALA A 406 -11.07 -36.38 -0.36
C ALA A 406 -11.17 -35.26 0.67
N LEU A 407 -11.32 -33.99 0.26
CA LEU A 407 -11.36 -32.82 1.15
C LEU A 407 -12.34 -32.96 2.32
N ASP A 408 -13.52 -33.51 2.06
CA ASP A 408 -14.57 -33.68 3.08
C ASP A 408 -14.51 -35.03 3.82
N THR A 409 -13.52 -35.86 3.53
CA THR A 409 -13.40 -37.22 4.09
C THR A 409 -12.44 -37.26 5.28
N GLU A 410 -12.79 -38.04 6.30
CA GLU A 410 -11.90 -38.29 7.45
C GLU A 410 -10.91 -39.43 7.14
N PRO A 411 -9.65 -39.37 7.64
CA PRO A 411 -9.09 -38.34 8.53
C PRO A 411 -8.50 -37.11 7.80
N PHE A 412 -8.62 -37.04 6.46
CA PHE A 412 -7.95 -36.02 5.65
C PHE A 412 -8.40 -34.60 6.00
N ARG A 413 -9.70 -34.39 6.18
CA ARG A 413 -10.29 -33.12 6.61
C ARG A 413 -9.67 -32.60 7.91
N SER A 414 -9.73 -33.40 8.97
CA SER A 414 -9.22 -32.99 10.30
C SER A 414 -7.73 -32.64 10.30
N LEU A 415 -6.95 -33.27 9.43
CA LEU A 415 -5.52 -32.96 9.27
C LEU A 415 -5.32 -31.69 8.44
N MET A 416 -6.14 -31.45 7.41
CA MET A 416 -6.03 -30.32 6.50
C MET A 416 -6.51 -28.99 7.11
N ASP A 417 -7.57 -29.02 7.93
CA ASP A 417 -8.22 -27.81 8.46
C ASP A 417 -7.25 -26.82 9.15
N PRO A 418 -6.32 -27.23 10.04
CA PRO A 418 -5.37 -26.31 10.66
C PRO A 418 -4.42 -25.64 9.65
N ILE A 419 -3.95 -26.38 8.64
CA ILE A 419 -3.03 -25.85 7.63
C ILE A 419 -3.79 -24.95 6.66
N ALA A 420 -5.04 -25.29 6.32
CA ALA A 420 -5.91 -24.46 5.50
C ALA A 420 -6.14 -23.08 6.15
N GLN A 421 -6.29 -23.03 7.48
CA GLN A 421 -6.37 -21.76 8.22
C GLN A 421 -5.06 -20.96 8.16
N GLU A 422 -3.90 -21.61 8.30
CA GLU A 422 -2.61 -20.92 8.13
C GLU A 422 -2.46 -20.37 6.71
N ALA A 423 -2.72 -21.20 5.69
CA ALA A 423 -2.68 -20.82 4.28
C ALA A 423 -3.62 -19.64 3.95
N LEU A 424 -4.81 -19.63 4.54
CA LEU A 424 -5.76 -18.53 4.41
C LEU A 424 -5.21 -17.23 5.02
N ASN A 425 -4.60 -17.29 6.20
CA ASN A 425 -3.99 -16.12 6.81
C ASN A 425 -2.88 -15.54 5.92
N VAL A 426 -2.02 -16.39 5.34
CA VAL A 426 -0.98 -15.93 4.40
C VAL A 426 -1.60 -15.33 3.13
N LEU A 427 -2.69 -15.90 2.62
CA LEU A 427 -3.42 -15.37 1.47
C LEU A 427 -4.05 -14.00 1.77
N PHE A 428 -4.63 -13.80 2.96
CA PHE A 428 -5.19 -12.52 3.38
C PHE A 428 -4.13 -11.46 3.60
N GLU A 429 -2.99 -11.82 4.16
CA GLU A 429 -1.83 -10.94 4.23
C GLU A 429 -1.31 -10.56 2.84
N TRP A 430 -1.40 -11.46 1.86
CA TRP A 430 -1.07 -11.15 0.46
C TRP A 430 -2.02 -10.11 -0.13
N TYR A 431 -3.34 -10.27 0.08
CA TYR A 431 -4.35 -9.27 -0.30
C TYR A 431 -4.10 -7.92 0.37
N GLN A 432 -3.88 -7.90 1.69
CA GLN A 432 -3.58 -6.67 2.42
C GLN A 432 -2.27 -6.02 1.92
N ASN A 433 -1.23 -6.81 1.65
CA ASN A 433 0.04 -6.29 1.16
C ASN A 433 -0.09 -5.57 -0.18
N SER A 434 -1.00 -6.01 -1.05
CA SER A 434 -1.27 -5.35 -2.35
C SER A 434 -1.74 -3.89 -2.23
N SER A 435 -2.30 -3.51 -1.08
CA SER A 435 -2.77 -2.14 -0.79
C SER A 435 -1.72 -1.24 -0.15
N GLN A 436 -0.52 -1.76 0.12
CA GLN A 436 0.52 -1.00 0.80
C GLN A 436 1.13 0.09 -0.10
N ASN A 437 1.86 1.04 0.50
CA ASN A 437 2.69 1.94 -0.29
C ASN A 437 3.81 1.18 -1.00
N THR A 438 4.43 1.82 -2.00
CA THR A 438 5.39 1.16 -2.90
C THR A 438 6.55 0.46 -2.17
N ALA A 439 7.03 1.04 -1.07
CA ALA A 439 8.13 0.50 -0.28
C ALA A 439 7.67 -0.65 0.62
N ARG A 440 6.56 -0.46 1.33
CA ARG A 440 5.95 -1.47 2.21
C ARG A 440 5.47 -2.70 1.45
N TYR A 441 4.97 -2.53 0.23
CA TYR A 441 4.62 -3.63 -0.67
C TYR A 441 5.77 -4.62 -0.86
N ARG A 442 6.99 -4.11 -1.12
CA ARG A 442 8.19 -4.97 -1.21
C ARG A 442 8.57 -5.55 0.15
N GLN A 443 8.51 -4.75 1.22
CA GLN A 443 8.92 -5.20 2.55
C GLN A 443 8.02 -6.32 3.10
N GLY A 444 6.71 -6.27 2.84
CA GLY A 444 5.74 -7.28 3.28
C GLY A 444 6.08 -8.67 2.76
N TYR A 445 6.67 -8.78 1.57
CA TYR A 445 7.13 -10.06 1.05
C TYR A 445 8.24 -10.71 1.89
N ASN A 446 9.09 -9.96 2.62
CA ASN A 446 10.11 -10.59 3.47
C ASN A 446 9.50 -11.58 4.48
N ARG A 447 8.34 -11.23 5.05
CA ARG A 447 7.61 -12.12 5.96
C ARG A 447 6.86 -13.20 5.18
N GLN A 448 6.15 -12.81 4.13
CA GLN A 448 5.32 -13.76 3.36
C GLN A 448 6.14 -14.89 2.74
N LEU A 449 7.37 -14.64 2.30
CA LEU A 449 8.22 -15.68 1.71
C LEU A 449 8.45 -16.85 2.67
N LEU A 450 8.71 -16.55 3.96
CA LEU A 450 8.91 -17.57 4.99
C LEU A 450 7.60 -18.28 5.35
N LEU A 451 6.48 -17.54 5.39
CA LEU A 451 5.17 -18.13 5.67
C LEU A 451 4.68 -19.04 4.55
N TRP A 452 4.87 -18.63 3.29
CA TRP A 452 4.55 -19.47 2.14
C TRP A 452 5.42 -20.74 2.10
N ASP A 453 6.70 -20.65 2.48
CA ASP A 453 7.58 -21.82 2.58
C ASP A 453 7.13 -22.79 3.69
N SER A 454 6.75 -22.26 4.86
CA SER A 454 6.16 -23.03 5.96
C SER A 454 4.88 -23.75 5.51
N VAL A 455 3.92 -23.01 4.94
CA VAL A 455 2.64 -23.56 4.46
C VAL A 455 2.89 -24.65 3.41
N GLN A 456 3.83 -24.45 2.49
CA GLN A 456 4.20 -25.48 1.51
C GLN A 456 4.70 -26.75 2.19
N ALA A 457 5.65 -26.64 3.13
CA ALA A 457 6.22 -27.80 3.82
C ALA A 457 5.17 -28.56 4.66
N GLN A 458 4.24 -27.84 5.27
CA GLN A 458 3.14 -28.45 6.02
C GLN A 458 2.17 -29.20 5.10
N PHE A 459 1.79 -28.61 3.96
CA PHE A 459 0.97 -29.31 2.96
C PHE A 459 1.66 -30.58 2.46
N GLU A 460 2.95 -30.51 2.16
CA GLU A 460 3.74 -31.67 1.68
C GLU A 460 3.69 -32.81 2.71
N GLY A 461 3.84 -32.48 3.99
CA GLY A 461 3.78 -33.44 5.08
C GLY A 461 2.44 -34.16 5.25
N ILE A 462 1.32 -33.56 4.83
CA ILE A 462 0.00 -34.21 4.80
C ILE A 462 -0.19 -34.98 3.49
N GLU A 463 0.16 -34.40 2.36
CA GLU A 463 -0.04 -35.01 1.05
C GLU A 463 0.76 -36.33 0.92
N LEU A 464 1.93 -36.42 1.56
CA LEU A 464 2.71 -37.67 1.65
C LEU A 464 2.03 -38.78 2.48
N LYS A 465 1.08 -38.43 3.36
CA LYS A 465 0.31 -39.39 4.18
C LYS A 465 -1.02 -39.76 3.54
N PHE A 466 -1.37 -39.14 2.41
CA PHE A 466 -2.62 -39.40 1.71
C PHE A 466 -2.48 -40.58 0.77
N ASP A 467 -3.22 -41.67 1.04
CA ASP A 467 -3.18 -42.92 0.27
C ASP A 467 -3.55 -42.75 -1.22
N GLY A 468 -4.24 -41.67 -1.59
CA GLY A 468 -4.61 -41.36 -2.99
C GLY A 468 -3.60 -40.50 -3.76
N SER A 469 -2.48 -40.12 -3.13
CA SER A 469 -1.48 -39.20 -3.71
C SER A 469 -0.73 -39.78 -4.91
N GLU A 470 -0.50 -41.09 -4.93
CA GLU A 470 0.21 -41.78 -6.03
C GLU A 470 -0.55 -41.73 -7.37
N GLU A 471 -1.89 -41.70 -7.29
CA GLU A 471 -2.77 -41.62 -8.47
C GLU A 471 -2.83 -40.21 -9.08
N ASP A 472 -2.50 -39.20 -8.29
CA ASP A 472 -2.37 -37.82 -8.75
C ASP A 472 -0.92 -37.55 -9.15
N SER A 473 -0.47 -38.17 -10.24
CA SER A 473 0.92 -38.09 -10.71
C SER A 473 1.03 -37.90 -12.22
N VAL A 474 2.20 -37.47 -12.67
CA VAL A 474 2.55 -37.34 -14.09
C VAL A 474 3.83 -38.13 -14.38
N GLU A 475 3.93 -38.67 -15.59
CA GLU A 475 5.19 -39.28 -16.04
C GLU A 475 6.27 -38.19 -16.15
N GLY A 476 7.36 -38.37 -15.41
CA GLY A 476 8.52 -37.51 -15.48
C GLY A 476 9.33 -37.73 -16.76
N PRO A 477 10.37 -36.90 -16.96
CA PRO A 477 11.34 -37.12 -18.04
C PRO A 477 11.93 -38.54 -17.98
N PRO A 478 12.44 -39.08 -19.11
CA PRO A 478 13.03 -40.42 -19.14
C PRO A 478 14.04 -40.63 -18.00
N GLY A 479 13.79 -41.62 -17.15
CA GLY A 479 14.64 -41.96 -15.99
C GLY A 479 14.17 -41.41 -14.64
N TYR A 480 13.19 -40.50 -14.59
CA TYR A 480 12.68 -39.91 -13.34
C TYR A 480 11.44 -40.61 -12.77
N GLY A 481 10.80 -41.49 -13.53
CA GLY A 481 9.62 -42.24 -13.07
C GLY A 481 8.37 -41.36 -12.93
N SER A 482 7.44 -41.76 -12.07
CA SER A 482 6.22 -41.00 -11.80
C SER A 482 6.50 -39.86 -10.81
N ILE A 483 6.11 -38.64 -11.16
CA ILE A 483 6.27 -37.44 -10.33
C ILE A 483 4.91 -37.12 -9.70
N PRO A 484 4.81 -37.06 -8.36
CA PRO A 484 3.56 -36.72 -7.69
C PRO A 484 3.18 -35.26 -7.96
N LEU A 485 1.89 -35.00 -8.17
CA LEU A 485 1.37 -33.66 -8.39
C LEU A 485 1.48 -32.83 -7.12
N MET A 486 1.02 -33.36 -5.98
CA MET A 486 0.89 -32.64 -4.70
C MET A 486 0.15 -31.31 -4.89
N PRO A 487 -1.17 -31.33 -5.15
CA PRO A 487 -1.94 -30.13 -5.48
C PRO A 487 -1.82 -28.99 -4.46
N PHE A 488 -1.87 -29.26 -3.15
CA PHE A 488 -1.82 -28.18 -2.15
C PHE A 488 -0.41 -27.55 -2.07
N SER A 489 0.63 -28.39 -2.03
CA SER A 489 2.03 -27.96 -2.05
C SER A 489 2.38 -27.23 -3.34
N SER A 490 1.85 -27.68 -4.48
CA SER A 490 2.06 -27.03 -5.79
C SER A 490 1.42 -25.64 -5.84
N TRP A 491 0.24 -25.45 -5.24
CA TRP A 491 -0.35 -24.11 -5.13
C TRP A 491 0.50 -23.18 -4.26
N ALA A 492 0.91 -23.66 -3.08
CA ALA A 492 1.78 -22.87 -2.18
C ALA A 492 3.11 -22.53 -2.86
N PHE A 493 3.71 -23.48 -3.60
CA PHE A 493 4.91 -23.27 -4.39
C PHE A 493 4.72 -22.22 -5.49
N ILE A 494 3.61 -22.26 -6.24
CA ILE A 494 3.28 -21.27 -7.27
C ILE A 494 3.15 -19.88 -6.64
N MET A 495 2.40 -19.75 -5.54
CA MET A 495 2.21 -18.47 -4.84
C MET A 495 3.54 -17.93 -4.30
N LYS A 496 4.34 -18.79 -3.65
CA LYS A 496 5.67 -18.45 -3.12
C LYS A 496 6.61 -17.97 -4.22
N THR A 497 6.73 -18.74 -5.30
CA THR A 497 7.69 -18.43 -6.38
C THR A 497 7.30 -17.15 -7.11
N ARG A 498 6.00 -16.91 -7.31
CA ARG A 498 5.49 -15.61 -7.81
C ARG A 498 5.85 -14.47 -6.85
N ALA A 499 5.70 -14.66 -5.54
CA ALA A 499 6.11 -13.66 -4.54
C ALA A 499 7.63 -13.42 -4.53
N MET A 500 8.45 -14.44 -4.76
CA MET A 500 9.92 -14.30 -4.87
C MET A 500 10.30 -13.48 -6.11
N ILE A 501 9.68 -13.75 -7.26
CA ILE A 501 9.87 -12.99 -8.50
C ILE A 501 9.45 -11.54 -8.29
N GLU A 502 8.27 -11.32 -7.71
CA GLU A 502 7.70 -10.01 -7.43
C GLU A 502 8.58 -9.17 -6.49
N PHE A 503 9.01 -9.75 -5.35
CA PHE A 503 9.94 -9.13 -4.42
C PHE A 503 11.26 -8.75 -5.07
N THR A 504 11.77 -9.63 -5.93
CA THR A 504 13.03 -9.41 -6.64
C THR A 504 12.89 -8.26 -7.61
N LEU A 505 11.94 -8.29 -8.53
CA LEU A 505 11.74 -7.26 -9.55
C LEU A 505 11.36 -5.90 -8.95
N LYS A 506 10.55 -5.87 -7.89
CA LYS A 506 10.20 -4.63 -7.18
C LYS A 506 11.43 -3.92 -6.59
N GLY A 507 12.54 -4.62 -6.39
CA GLY A 507 13.78 -3.98 -5.97
C GLY A 507 14.41 -3.08 -7.04
N PHE A 508 14.17 -3.33 -8.32
CA PHE A 508 14.61 -2.43 -9.40
C PHE A 508 13.77 -1.14 -9.41
N ASP A 509 12.46 -1.26 -9.25
CA ASP A 509 11.54 -0.11 -9.20
C ASP A 509 11.85 0.85 -8.04
N LEU A 510 12.41 0.33 -6.95
CA LEU A 510 12.80 1.07 -5.75
C LEU A 510 14.30 1.43 -5.72
N ASP A 511 15.03 1.26 -6.83
CA ASP A 511 16.48 1.52 -6.95
C ASP A 511 17.33 0.85 -5.84
N ILE A 512 16.92 -0.35 -5.38
CA ILE A 512 17.59 -1.10 -4.31
C ILE A 512 18.88 -1.75 -4.79
N TYR A 513 18.96 -2.07 -6.08
CA TYR A 513 20.10 -2.76 -6.69
C TYR A 513 21.01 -1.77 -7.41
N LYS A 514 22.31 -1.90 -7.18
CA LYS A 514 23.32 -1.18 -7.96
C LYS A 514 23.52 -1.83 -9.33
N PRO A 515 24.07 -1.10 -10.33
CA PRO A 515 24.29 -1.65 -11.67
C PRO A 515 25.04 -2.99 -11.68
N PHE A 516 26.07 -3.17 -10.86
CA PHE A 516 26.85 -4.41 -10.78
C PHE A 516 26.06 -5.61 -10.22
N GLU A 517 24.95 -5.37 -9.51
CA GLU A 517 24.08 -6.42 -8.96
C GLU A 517 23.04 -6.89 -9.99
N ALA A 518 22.84 -6.14 -11.08
CA ALA A 518 21.75 -6.38 -12.04
C ALA A 518 21.76 -7.80 -12.62
N PHE A 519 22.93 -8.32 -13.00
CA PHE A 519 23.06 -9.69 -13.48
C PHE A 519 22.50 -10.71 -12.50
N GLN A 520 22.93 -10.64 -11.23
CA GLN A 520 22.57 -11.64 -10.24
C GLN A 520 21.06 -11.61 -9.99
N MET A 521 20.46 -10.42 -9.92
CA MET A 521 19.02 -10.30 -9.68
C MET A 521 18.18 -10.75 -10.88
N PHE A 522 18.55 -10.39 -12.11
CA PHE A 522 17.82 -10.83 -13.31
C PHE A 522 18.00 -12.31 -13.59
N TRP A 523 19.23 -12.83 -13.48
CA TRP A 523 19.48 -14.26 -13.68
C TRP A 523 18.77 -15.11 -12.63
N PHE A 524 18.77 -14.69 -11.36
CA PHE A 524 18.01 -15.37 -10.31
C PHE A 524 16.50 -15.33 -10.60
N THR A 525 15.97 -14.19 -11.05
CA THR A 525 14.55 -14.09 -11.42
C THR A 525 14.22 -15.00 -12.60
N PHE A 526 15.10 -15.09 -13.60
CA PHE A 526 14.98 -16.04 -14.71
C PHE A 526 14.97 -17.49 -14.20
N PHE A 527 15.89 -17.85 -13.29
CA PHE A 527 15.91 -19.17 -12.65
C PHE A 527 14.58 -19.48 -11.95
N LEU A 528 14.06 -18.54 -11.14
CA LEU A 528 12.75 -18.70 -10.47
C LEU A 528 11.60 -18.87 -11.47
N ALA A 529 11.62 -18.09 -12.56
CA ALA A 529 10.60 -18.19 -13.61
C ALA A 529 10.63 -19.55 -14.33
N GLU A 530 11.81 -20.15 -14.53
CA GLU A 530 11.94 -21.53 -15.05
C GLU A 530 11.37 -22.57 -14.07
N GLN A 531 11.64 -22.42 -12.77
CA GLN A 531 11.09 -23.32 -11.74
C GLN A 531 9.56 -23.22 -11.67
N LEU A 532 9.04 -21.99 -11.74
CA LEU A 532 7.59 -21.75 -11.82
C LEU A 532 6.99 -22.39 -13.07
N GLU A 533 7.61 -22.21 -14.24
CA GLU A 533 7.14 -22.78 -15.51
C GLU A 533 7.11 -24.31 -15.46
N ALA A 534 8.15 -24.95 -14.90
CA ALA A 534 8.18 -26.41 -14.74
C ALA A 534 7.01 -26.91 -13.86
N CYS A 535 6.67 -26.20 -12.79
CA CYS A 535 5.53 -26.54 -11.95
C CYS A 535 4.20 -26.33 -12.69
N LEU A 536 4.04 -25.23 -13.42
CA LEU A 536 2.82 -24.96 -14.21
C LEU A 536 2.63 -26.03 -15.30
N GLN A 537 3.70 -26.43 -15.98
CA GLN A 537 3.66 -27.50 -16.98
C GLN A 537 3.30 -28.85 -16.37
N LYS A 538 3.84 -29.17 -15.18
CA LYS A 538 3.46 -30.38 -14.43
C LYS A 538 1.94 -30.45 -14.21
N VAL A 539 1.34 -29.35 -13.74
CA VAL A 539 -0.12 -29.27 -13.56
C VAL A 539 -0.86 -29.35 -14.89
N ASP A 540 -0.40 -28.64 -15.92
CA ASP A 540 -1.06 -28.64 -17.24
C ASP A 540 -1.10 -30.04 -17.86
N THR A 541 0.02 -30.78 -17.79
CA THR A 541 0.13 -32.17 -18.24
C THR A 541 -0.82 -33.08 -17.47
N PHE A 542 -0.91 -32.93 -16.15
CA PHE A 542 -1.85 -33.68 -15.33
C PHE A 542 -3.31 -33.46 -15.77
N LEU A 543 -3.72 -32.20 -15.91
CA LEU A 543 -5.06 -31.83 -16.35
C LEU A 543 -5.36 -32.36 -17.76
N GLN A 544 -4.37 -32.31 -18.66
CA GLN A 544 -4.48 -32.88 -20.00
C GLN A 544 -4.71 -34.40 -19.97
N ASN A 545 -4.01 -35.12 -19.08
CA ASN A 545 -4.20 -36.55 -18.89
C ASN A 545 -5.61 -36.88 -18.36
N LYS A 546 -6.15 -36.08 -17.42
CA LYS A 546 -7.52 -36.25 -16.93
C LYS A 546 -8.55 -35.99 -18.05
N LEU A 547 -8.38 -34.95 -18.88
CA LEU A 547 -9.24 -34.72 -20.05
C LEU A 547 -9.19 -35.90 -21.03
N ASN A 548 -8.00 -36.43 -21.30
CA ASN A 548 -7.82 -37.59 -22.16
C ASN A 548 -8.52 -38.84 -21.59
N ALA A 549 -8.48 -39.03 -20.27
CA ALA A 549 -9.20 -40.11 -19.59
C ALA A 549 -10.73 -39.97 -19.75
N ILE A 550 -11.29 -38.77 -19.56
CA ILE A 550 -12.72 -38.48 -19.79
C ILE A 550 -13.11 -38.81 -21.24
N HIS A 551 -12.32 -38.37 -22.22
CA HIS A 551 -12.54 -38.71 -23.62
C HIS A 551 -12.40 -40.22 -23.91
N ALA A 552 -11.51 -40.92 -23.20
CA ALA A 552 -11.36 -42.36 -23.32
C ALA A 552 -12.57 -43.14 -22.80
N ILE A 553 -13.27 -42.64 -21.77
CA ILE A 553 -14.55 -43.20 -21.29
C ILE A 553 -15.56 -43.22 -22.43
N ASN A 554 -15.71 -42.12 -23.17
CA ASN A 554 -16.61 -42.04 -24.34
C ASN A 554 -16.21 -43.07 -25.42
N LYS A 555 -14.91 -43.19 -25.73
CA LYS A 555 -14.40 -44.19 -26.69
C LYS A 555 -14.70 -45.62 -26.24
N ARG A 556 -14.52 -45.95 -24.95
CA ARG A 556 -14.84 -47.27 -24.37
C ARG A 556 -16.36 -47.53 -24.39
N MET A 557 -17.17 -46.54 -24.05
CA MET A 557 -18.63 -46.61 -24.10
C MET A 557 -19.16 -46.92 -25.51
N LYS A 558 -18.56 -46.32 -26.56
CA LYS A 558 -18.93 -46.60 -27.96
C LYS A 558 -18.65 -48.05 -28.38
N LYS A 559 -17.63 -48.70 -27.80
CA LYS A 559 -17.25 -50.10 -28.09
C LYS A 559 -18.11 -51.14 -27.35
N LEU A 560 -18.81 -50.74 -26.30
CA LEU A 560 -19.66 -51.64 -25.50
C LEU A 560 -21.05 -51.83 -26.13
N LYS A 561 -21.53 -53.09 -26.12
CA LYS A 561 -22.93 -53.43 -26.46
C LYS A 561 -23.88 -52.94 -25.36
N ALA A 562 -25.17 -52.80 -25.69
CA ALA A 562 -26.20 -52.39 -24.73
C ALA A 562 -26.27 -53.36 -23.54
N GLY A 563 -26.28 -52.83 -22.32
CA GLY A 563 -26.28 -53.60 -21.08
C GLY A 563 -25.89 -52.74 -19.87
N GLU A 564 -26.00 -53.32 -18.68
CA GLU A 564 -25.79 -52.63 -17.39
C GLU A 564 -24.42 -51.96 -17.28
N LYS A 565 -23.36 -52.63 -17.76
CA LYS A 565 -21.99 -52.06 -17.78
C LYS A 565 -21.88 -50.80 -18.65
N LYS A 566 -22.65 -50.70 -19.74
CA LYS A 566 -22.66 -49.52 -20.62
C LYS A 566 -23.43 -48.37 -19.99
N GLU A 567 -24.55 -48.64 -19.32
CA GLU A 567 -25.32 -47.61 -18.61
C GLU A 567 -24.54 -47.04 -17.42
N ARG A 568 -23.87 -47.88 -16.62
CA ARG A 568 -22.98 -47.40 -15.54
C ARG A 568 -21.86 -46.51 -16.07
N LEU A 569 -21.25 -46.87 -17.19
CA LEU A 569 -20.18 -46.08 -17.82
C LEU A 569 -20.69 -44.77 -18.44
N ARG A 570 -21.91 -44.79 -19.00
CA ARG A 570 -22.59 -43.60 -19.51
C ARG A 570 -22.89 -42.61 -18.40
N GLU A 571 -23.38 -43.10 -17.26
CA GLU A 571 -23.66 -42.26 -16.10
C GLU A 571 -22.37 -41.61 -15.57
N HIS A 572 -21.33 -42.41 -15.38
CA HIS A 572 -20.01 -41.88 -14.99
C HIS A 572 -19.48 -40.83 -15.97
N TYR A 573 -19.60 -41.06 -17.30
CA TYR A 573 -19.22 -40.06 -18.30
C TYR A 573 -20.04 -38.77 -18.18
N ARG A 574 -21.35 -38.86 -17.93
CA ARG A 574 -22.21 -37.69 -17.74
C ARG A 574 -21.79 -36.88 -16.52
N THR A 575 -21.51 -37.55 -15.39
CA THR A 575 -21.03 -36.88 -14.17
C THR A 575 -19.71 -36.16 -14.41
N GLU A 576 -18.72 -36.83 -15.02
CA GLU A 576 -17.41 -36.22 -15.32
C GLU A 576 -17.52 -35.05 -16.30
N MET A 577 -18.40 -35.14 -17.31
CA MET A 577 -18.67 -34.04 -18.25
C MET A 577 -19.39 -32.85 -17.61
N ALA A 578 -20.19 -33.07 -16.56
CA ALA A 578 -20.94 -32.02 -15.88
C ALA A 578 -20.10 -31.31 -14.80
N VAL A 579 -19.23 -32.05 -14.10
CA VAL A 579 -18.49 -31.54 -12.92
C VAL A 579 -17.02 -31.28 -13.24
N SER A 580 -16.26 -32.33 -13.58
CA SER A 580 -14.81 -32.25 -13.75
C SER A 580 -14.41 -31.48 -15.02
N TYR A 581 -15.09 -31.74 -16.14
CA TYR A 581 -14.72 -31.17 -17.45
C TYR A 581 -14.72 -29.62 -17.46
N PRO A 582 -15.78 -28.92 -16.98
CA PRO A 582 -15.77 -27.46 -16.92
C PRO A 582 -14.70 -26.90 -15.98
N SER A 583 -14.48 -27.54 -14.82
CA SER A 583 -13.46 -27.12 -13.84
C SER A 583 -12.05 -27.23 -14.43
N ILE A 584 -11.73 -28.37 -15.05
CA ILE A 584 -10.43 -28.62 -15.69
C ILE A 584 -10.20 -27.61 -16.84
N HIS A 585 -11.21 -27.33 -17.66
CA HIS A 585 -11.07 -26.36 -18.75
C HIS A 585 -10.79 -24.94 -18.23
N LYS A 586 -11.49 -24.50 -17.18
CA LYS A 586 -11.23 -23.20 -16.55
C LYS A 586 -9.82 -23.12 -15.95
N ASN A 587 -9.39 -24.16 -15.25
CA ASN A 587 -8.04 -24.24 -14.69
C ASN A 587 -6.97 -24.17 -15.81
N LYS A 588 -7.09 -24.97 -16.87
CA LYS A 588 -6.14 -24.89 -18.02
C LYS A 588 -6.11 -23.50 -18.67
N ALA A 589 -7.26 -22.85 -18.85
CA ALA A 589 -7.31 -21.49 -19.41
C ALA A 589 -6.61 -20.46 -18.52
N TRP A 590 -6.72 -20.62 -17.20
CA TRP A 590 -6.01 -19.80 -16.22
C TRP A 590 -4.50 -20.09 -16.17
N LEU A 591 -4.10 -21.37 -16.17
CA LEU A 591 -2.68 -21.74 -16.22
C LEU A 591 -2.00 -21.22 -17.48
N ARG A 592 -2.72 -21.21 -18.62
CA ARG A 592 -2.23 -20.60 -19.85
C ARG A 592 -1.95 -19.11 -19.67
N TYR A 593 -2.83 -18.36 -19.01
CA TYR A 593 -2.57 -16.95 -18.67
C TYR A 593 -1.31 -16.78 -17.82
N ILE A 594 -1.20 -17.54 -16.73
CA ILE A 594 -0.09 -17.43 -15.79
C ILE A 594 1.24 -17.84 -16.45
N SER A 595 1.25 -18.90 -17.25
CA SER A 595 2.43 -19.33 -18.03
C SER A 595 2.82 -18.28 -19.07
N THR A 596 1.87 -17.70 -19.82
CA THR A 596 2.16 -16.62 -20.77
C THR A 596 2.73 -15.39 -20.05
N HIS A 597 2.18 -15.00 -18.90
CA HIS A 597 2.74 -13.92 -18.09
C HIS A 597 4.16 -14.23 -17.61
N ASN A 598 4.38 -15.44 -17.09
CA ASN A 598 5.68 -15.90 -16.62
C ASN A 598 6.73 -15.89 -17.75
N ASN A 599 6.35 -16.31 -18.96
CA ASN A 599 7.22 -16.30 -20.13
C ASN A 599 7.64 -14.87 -20.56
N ILE A 600 6.78 -13.86 -20.38
CA ILE A 600 7.16 -12.45 -20.58
C ILE A 600 8.29 -12.07 -19.61
N ILE A 601 8.08 -12.30 -18.31
CA ILE A 601 9.06 -11.98 -17.26
C ILE A 601 10.39 -12.70 -17.52
N LYS A 602 10.30 -13.98 -17.84
CA LYS A 602 11.44 -14.84 -18.15
C LYS A 602 12.26 -14.33 -19.34
N SER A 603 11.59 -13.99 -20.43
CA SER A 603 12.23 -13.47 -21.65
C SER A 603 12.93 -12.13 -21.38
N LEU A 604 12.32 -11.24 -20.60
CA LEU A 604 12.90 -9.94 -20.24
C LEU A 604 14.11 -10.09 -19.30
N CYS A 605 14.00 -10.92 -18.27
CA CYS A 605 15.13 -11.20 -17.37
C CYS A 605 16.31 -11.81 -18.12
N LEU A 606 16.05 -12.72 -19.07
CA LEU A 606 17.08 -13.32 -19.89
C LEU A 606 17.72 -12.30 -20.84
N PHE A 607 16.92 -11.43 -21.46
CA PHE A 607 17.44 -10.31 -22.27
C PHE A 607 18.39 -9.43 -21.46
N GLU A 608 18.01 -9.02 -20.25
CA GLU A 608 18.84 -8.18 -19.38
C GLU A 608 20.11 -8.91 -18.93
N THR A 609 20.01 -10.21 -18.68
CA THR A 609 21.19 -11.05 -18.38
C THR A 609 22.19 -11.04 -19.54
N PHE A 610 21.72 -11.18 -20.78
CA PHE A 610 22.57 -11.07 -21.98
C PHE A 610 23.12 -9.65 -22.18
N GLN A 611 22.31 -8.62 -21.94
CA GLN A 611 22.75 -7.22 -22.04
C GLN A 611 23.88 -6.93 -21.05
N PHE A 612 23.78 -7.43 -19.82
CA PHE A 612 24.85 -7.34 -18.82
C PHE A 612 26.09 -8.11 -19.28
N GLY A 613 25.92 -9.35 -19.75
CA GLY A 613 27.01 -10.17 -20.29
C GLY A 613 27.78 -9.47 -21.42
N LEU A 614 27.06 -8.81 -22.34
CA LEU A 614 27.65 -7.98 -23.39
C LEU A 614 28.44 -6.80 -22.81
N LEU A 615 27.85 -6.04 -21.89
CA LEU A 615 28.53 -4.90 -21.25
C LEU A 615 29.81 -5.34 -20.52
N LYS A 616 29.77 -6.50 -19.84
CA LYS A 616 30.94 -7.10 -19.18
C LYS A 616 31.99 -7.56 -20.18
N SER A 617 31.57 -8.16 -21.30
CA SER A 617 32.48 -8.60 -22.38
C SER A 617 33.29 -7.45 -22.98
N TYR A 618 32.71 -6.25 -23.02
CA TYR A 618 33.37 -5.03 -23.47
C TYR A 618 34.04 -4.23 -22.33
N GLY A 619 34.03 -4.73 -21.09
CA GLY A 619 34.70 -4.12 -19.94
C GLY A 619 34.02 -2.88 -19.37
N PHE A 620 32.74 -2.62 -19.68
CA PHE A 620 32.01 -1.46 -19.15
C PHE A 620 31.41 -1.68 -17.76
N ILE A 621 31.27 -2.94 -17.35
CA ILE A 621 30.73 -3.32 -16.04
C ILE A 621 31.38 -4.62 -15.57
N ASP A 622 31.34 -4.85 -14.26
CA ASP A 622 31.63 -6.13 -13.65
C ASP A 622 30.51 -6.49 -12.67
N ASN A 623 30.41 -7.77 -12.27
CA ASN A 623 29.45 -8.24 -11.26
C ASN A 623 29.93 -8.02 -9.82
N THR A 624 30.97 -7.20 -9.67
CA THR A 624 31.65 -6.86 -8.43
C THR A 624 31.69 -5.34 -8.29
N ALA A 625 31.80 -4.86 -7.06
CA ALA A 625 31.90 -3.43 -6.83
C ALA A 625 33.24 -2.90 -7.36
N SER A 626 33.22 -1.83 -8.16
CA SER A 626 34.45 -1.26 -8.76
C SER A 626 35.45 -0.74 -7.72
N ALA A 627 34.99 -0.43 -6.50
CA ALA A 627 35.84 0.00 -5.39
C ALA A 627 36.25 -1.18 -4.52
N LYS A 628 37.52 -1.61 -4.61
CA LYS A 628 38.09 -2.63 -3.73
C LYS A 628 38.00 -2.17 -2.27
N ASN A 629 37.33 -2.95 -1.43
CA ASN A 629 37.17 -2.66 -0.01
C ASN A 629 37.94 -3.71 0.82
N LYS A 630 38.71 -3.27 1.82
CA LYS A 630 39.43 -4.16 2.75
C LYS A 630 38.54 -4.77 3.83
N PHE A 631 37.34 -4.22 4.04
CA PHE A 631 36.42 -4.63 5.11
C PHE A 631 35.42 -5.72 4.69
N VAL A 632 35.15 -5.84 3.39
CA VAL A 632 34.08 -6.71 2.87
C VAL A 632 34.56 -7.39 1.60
N ASN A 633 34.22 -8.68 1.43
CA ASN A 633 34.45 -9.43 0.20
C ASN A 633 33.15 -9.58 -0.62
N GLU A 634 33.29 -9.90 -1.90
CA GLU A 634 32.17 -9.97 -2.84
C GLU A 634 31.15 -11.06 -2.48
N LYS A 635 31.61 -12.19 -1.94
CA LYS A 635 30.73 -13.27 -1.48
C LYS A 635 29.82 -12.82 -0.34
N LEU A 636 30.33 -12.07 0.64
CA LEU A 636 29.50 -11.54 1.72
C LEU A 636 28.44 -10.55 1.22
N ILE A 637 28.77 -9.72 0.21
CA ILE A 637 27.81 -8.79 -0.41
C ILE A 637 26.71 -9.58 -1.13
N HIS A 638 27.10 -10.60 -1.90
CA HIS A 638 26.16 -11.51 -2.55
C HIS A 638 25.24 -12.20 -1.53
N ASP A 639 25.82 -12.83 -0.51
CA ASP A 639 25.06 -13.59 0.48
C ASP A 639 24.11 -12.67 1.27
N LEU A 640 24.51 -11.41 1.53
CA LEU A 640 23.63 -10.41 2.13
C LEU A 640 22.46 -10.04 1.20
N ARG A 641 22.72 -9.87 -0.10
CA ARG A 641 21.69 -9.55 -1.09
C ARG A 641 20.64 -10.64 -1.20
N PHE A 642 21.06 -11.91 -1.17
CA PHE A 642 20.18 -13.07 -1.28
C PHE A 642 19.70 -13.64 0.06
N LYS A 643 20.06 -13.00 1.19
CA LYS A 643 19.60 -13.39 2.53
C LYS A 643 18.09 -13.65 2.63
N PRO A 644 17.19 -12.86 2.01
CA PRO A 644 15.74 -13.12 2.05
C PRO A 644 15.33 -14.52 1.56
N PHE A 645 16.12 -15.15 0.71
CA PHE A 645 15.83 -16.47 0.13
C PHE A 645 16.64 -17.60 0.75
N SER A 646 17.60 -17.29 1.63
CA SER A 646 18.57 -18.26 2.16
C SER A 646 17.97 -19.41 2.97
N SER A 647 16.74 -19.24 3.48
CA SER A 647 16.02 -20.26 4.25
C SER A 647 14.93 -20.98 3.45
N ILE A 648 14.72 -20.60 2.18
CA ILE A 648 13.70 -21.21 1.32
C ILE A 648 14.24 -22.56 0.83
N GLY A 649 13.50 -23.64 1.10
CA GLY A 649 13.92 -24.98 0.71
C GLY A 649 13.85 -25.22 -0.79
N VAL A 650 12.70 -24.93 -1.42
CA VAL A 650 12.45 -25.23 -2.84
C VAL A 650 11.78 -24.04 -3.54
N PRO A 651 12.37 -23.44 -4.59
CA PRO A 651 13.65 -23.81 -5.18
C PRO A 651 14.82 -23.36 -4.30
N GLU A 652 15.84 -24.20 -4.19
CA GLU A 652 17.04 -23.89 -3.43
C GLU A 652 17.78 -22.69 -4.05
N LEU A 653 18.26 -21.77 -3.21
CA LEU A 653 19.08 -20.65 -3.64
C LEU A 653 20.40 -21.16 -4.25
N PRO A 654 20.71 -20.85 -5.53
CA PRO A 654 21.99 -21.23 -6.12
C PRO A 654 23.17 -20.67 -5.33
N SER A 655 24.25 -21.45 -5.20
CA SER A 655 25.45 -20.99 -4.50
C SER A 655 26.16 -19.85 -5.24
N TYR A 656 26.94 -19.04 -4.53
CA TYR A 656 27.74 -17.96 -5.13
C TYR A 656 28.56 -18.42 -6.35
N ASN A 657 29.13 -19.63 -6.31
CA ASN A 657 29.93 -20.17 -7.41
C ASN A 657 29.08 -20.43 -8.66
N VAL A 658 27.85 -20.92 -8.49
CA VAL A 658 26.92 -21.14 -9.61
C VAL A 658 26.58 -19.81 -10.30
N PHE A 659 26.43 -18.72 -9.55
CA PHE A 659 26.25 -17.39 -10.14
C PHE A 659 27.47 -16.93 -10.96
N GLN A 660 28.69 -17.22 -10.49
CA GLN A 660 29.90 -16.89 -11.24
C GLN A 660 30.02 -17.72 -12.52
N GLU A 661 29.83 -19.03 -12.41
CA GLU A 661 29.85 -19.96 -13.56
C GLU A 661 28.77 -19.61 -14.59
N ALA A 662 27.57 -19.25 -14.13
CA ALA A 662 26.49 -18.79 -15.01
C ALA A 662 26.92 -17.55 -15.78
N LEU A 663 27.49 -16.53 -15.11
CA LEU A 663 27.94 -15.30 -15.75
C LEU A 663 29.00 -15.55 -16.82
N GLU A 664 29.96 -16.44 -16.54
CA GLU A 664 30.99 -16.82 -17.52
C GLU A 664 30.37 -17.37 -18.81
N GLY A 665 29.25 -18.10 -18.72
CA GLY A 665 28.49 -18.57 -19.88
C GLY A 665 27.86 -17.45 -20.73
N PHE A 666 27.61 -16.27 -20.15
CA PHE A 666 27.07 -15.11 -20.87
C PHE A 666 28.14 -14.13 -21.37
N VAL A 667 29.39 -14.26 -20.91
CA VAL A 667 30.50 -13.41 -21.32
C VAL A 667 31.13 -13.92 -22.62
N ILE A 668 31.35 -13.02 -23.57
CA ILE A 668 31.95 -13.32 -24.87
C ILE A 668 33.46 -13.05 -24.79
N SER A 669 34.26 -14.10 -24.89
CA SER A 669 35.71 -14.04 -25.00
C SER A 669 36.22 -14.42 -26.41
N GLU A 670 37.42 -13.95 -26.74
CA GLU A 670 38.16 -14.38 -27.93
C GLU A 670 38.57 -15.87 -27.85
N PRO A 671 38.75 -16.57 -28.99
CA PRO A 671 38.59 -16.10 -30.36
C PRO A 671 37.11 -16.02 -30.82
N MET A 672 36.87 -15.33 -31.94
CA MET A 672 35.57 -15.20 -32.63
C MET A 672 34.52 -14.31 -31.92
N MET A 673 34.97 -13.24 -31.26
CA MET A 673 34.08 -12.32 -30.53
C MET A 673 32.90 -11.81 -31.37
N LYS A 674 33.15 -11.37 -32.63
CA LYS A 674 32.10 -10.85 -33.52
C LYS A 674 31.01 -11.88 -33.86
N ALA A 675 31.41 -13.11 -34.22
CA ALA A 675 30.46 -14.16 -34.59
C ALA A 675 29.63 -14.63 -33.38
N LYS A 676 30.24 -14.70 -32.19
CA LYS A 676 29.51 -14.97 -30.94
C LYS A 676 28.55 -13.84 -30.59
N GLN A 677 28.97 -12.58 -30.76
CA GLN A 677 28.13 -11.41 -30.54
C GLN A 677 26.90 -11.40 -31.45
N GLU A 678 27.04 -11.69 -32.74
CA GLU A 678 25.90 -11.75 -33.67
C GLU A 678 24.86 -12.81 -33.25
N LYS A 679 25.32 -13.99 -32.78
CA LYS A 679 24.43 -15.03 -32.24
C LYS A 679 23.70 -14.57 -30.98
N VAL A 680 24.40 -13.93 -30.05
CA VAL A 680 23.80 -13.38 -28.82
C VAL A 680 22.75 -12.33 -29.17
N LEU A 681 23.05 -11.42 -30.10
CA LEU A 681 22.10 -10.39 -30.53
C LEU A 681 20.85 -10.98 -31.20
N SER A 682 21.02 -11.98 -32.08
CA SER A 682 19.89 -12.69 -32.66
C SER A 682 19.01 -13.36 -31.61
N PHE A 683 19.63 -13.92 -30.56
CA PHE A 683 18.89 -14.54 -29.46
C PHE A 683 18.15 -13.50 -28.61
N MET A 684 18.80 -12.38 -28.29
CA MET A 684 18.16 -11.26 -27.57
C MET A 684 16.95 -10.71 -28.32
N ASP A 685 17.06 -10.51 -29.64
CA ASP A 685 15.93 -10.07 -30.49
C ASP A 685 14.78 -11.10 -30.49
N GLN A 686 15.10 -12.40 -30.46
CA GLN A 686 14.11 -13.46 -30.33
C GLN A 686 13.38 -13.40 -28.98
N GLN A 687 14.09 -13.15 -27.87
CA GLN A 687 13.46 -13.00 -26.54
C GLN A 687 12.48 -11.83 -26.50
N LEU A 688 12.89 -10.65 -27.00
CA LEU A 688 12.00 -9.48 -27.06
C LEU A 688 10.79 -9.72 -27.98
N SER A 689 10.99 -10.41 -29.10
CA SER A 689 9.91 -10.76 -30.03
C SER A 689 8.90 -11.74 -29.39
N SER A 690 9.39 -12.73 -28.64
CA SER A 690 8.55 -13.67 -27.89
C SER A 690 7.70 -12.93 -26.85
N ALA A 691 8.34 -12.12 -26.00
CA ALA A 691 7.65 -11.32 -25.00
C ALA A 691 6.60 -10.38 -25.63
N THR A 692 6.92 -9.76 -26.77
CA THR A 692 5.97 -8.90 -27.50
C THR A 692 4.76 -9.70 -28.00
N SER A 693 4.96 -10.91 -28.51
CA SER A 693 3.87 -11.78 -28.96
C SER A 693 2.96 -12.19 -27.80
N ASP A 694 3.56 -12.56 -26.67
CA ASP A 694 2.84 -12.96 -25.46
C ASP A 694 2.03 -11.80 -24.86
N ILE A 695 2.61 -10.60 -24.80
CA ILE A 695 1.89 -9.38 -24.39
C ILE A 695 0.70 -9.11 -25.30
N LYS A 696 0.89 -9.17 -26.62
CA LYS A 696 -0.20 -8.98 -27.59
C LYS A 696 -1.29 -10.03 -27.40
N SER A 697 -0.92 -11.28 -27.16
CA SER A 697 -1.88 -12.35 -26.88
C SER A 697 -2.71 -12.05 -25.63
N ILE A 698 -2.06 -11.65 -24.53
CA ILE A 698 -2.77 -11.27 -23.29
C ILE A 698 -3.69 -10.08 -23.55
N LEU A 699 -3.22 -9.01 -24.18
CA LEU A 699 -4.01 -7.81 -24.47
C LEU A 699 -5.26 -8.13 -25.31
N ILE A 700 -5.13 -8.98 -26.34
CA ILE A 700 -6.26 -9.43 -27.15
C ILE A 700 -7.29 -10.17 -26.29
N ASN A 701 -6.85 -11.07 -25.39
CA ASN A 701 -7.75 -11.84 -24.54
C ASN A 701 -8.42 -10.99 -23.44
N ILE A 702 -7.71 -9.98 -22.91
CA ILE A 702 -8.30 -8.97 -22.03
C ILE A 702 -9.42 -8.19 -22.75
N GLU A 703 -9.24 -7.90 -24.05
CA GLU A 703 -10.24 -7.18 -24.85
C GLU A 703 -11.47 -8.05 -25.17
N ILE A 704 -11.25 -9.30 -25.56
CA ILE A 704 -12.32 -10.29 -25.87
C ILE A 704 -13.12 -10.64 -24.61
N GLY A 705 -12.45 -10.73 -23.47
CA GLY A 705 -13.02 -11.15 -22.20
C GLY A 705 -13.06 -12.68 -22.01
N ASP A 706 -13.21 -13.06 -20.75
CA ASP A 706 -13.02 -14.43 -20.25
C ASP A 706 -14.02 -15.48 -20.77
N PHE A 707 -15.20 -15.05 -21.25
CA PHE A 707 -16.24 -15.98 -21.73
C PHE A 707 -16.01 -16.49 -23.16
N ASN A 708 -15.22 -15.78 -23.96
CA ASN A 708 -15.02 -16.06 -25.38
C ASN A 708 -13.54 -16.34 -25.74
N SER A 709 -12.70 -16.50 -24.72
CA SER A 709 -11.26 -16.61 -24.85
C SER A 709 -10.75 -18.01 -24.46
N ASP A 710 -9.66 -18.45 -25.12
CA ASP A 710 -8.90 -19.63 -24.72
C ASP A 710 -8.04 -19.40 -23.46
N ILE A 711 -7.94 -18.16 -22.99
CA ILE A 711 -7.13 -17.71 -21.86
C ILE A 711 -8.04 -17.00 -20.85
N LEU A 712 -8.03 -17.47 -19.60
CA LEU A 712 -8.79 -16.84 -18.53
C LEU A 712 -7.89 -15.79 -17.86
N THR A 713 -8.23 -14.51 -18.01
CA THR A 713 -7.43 -13.40 -17.49
C THR A 713 -7.94 -12.87 -16.16
N GLY A 714 -9.24 -12.98 -15.87
CA GLY A 714 -9.85 -12.47 -14.63
C GLY A 714 -9.84 -10.94 -14.51
N THR A 715 -9.57 -10.19 -15.59
CA THR A 715 -9.32 -8.74 -15.51
C THR A 715 -10.55 -7.89 -15.80
N ARG A 716 -11.77 -8.45 -15.85
CA ARG A 716 -12.99 -7.73 -16.27
C ARG A 716 -13.19 -6.39 -15.56
N LEU A 717 -13.00 -6.33 -14.25
CA LEU A 717 -13.19 -5.10 -13.44
C LEU A 717 -11.96 -4.20 -13.37
N ILE A 718 -10.80 -4.72 -13.74
CA ILE A 718 -9.51 -4.04 -13.63
C ILE A 718 -8.82 -3.92 -15.01
N LYS A 719 -9.65 -3.94 -16.07
CA LYS A 719 -9.24 -4.02 -17.48
C LYS A 719 -8.27 -2.89 -17.84
N GLU A 720 -8.63 -1.66 -17.51
CA GLU A 720 -7.83 -0.47 -17.82
C GLU A 720 -6.44 -0.54 -17.19
N ASP A 721 -6.36 -0.87 -15.90
CA ASP A 721 -5.10 -1.00 -15.17
C ASP A 721 -4.24 -2.17 -15.70
N ALA A 722 -4.87 -3.30 -16.03
CA ALA A 722 -4.18 -4.44 -16.63
C ALA A 722 -3.64 -4.09 -18.04
N VAL A 723 -4.43 -3.43 -18.88
CA VAL A 723 -4.00 -2.96 -20.21
C VAL A 723 -2.86 -1.95 -20.07
N LEU A 724 -2.94 -1.03 -19.11
CA LEU A 724 -1.87 -0.06 -18.85
C LEU A 724 -0.56 -0.77 -18.45
N TYR A 725 -0.63 -1.76 -17.56
CA TYR A 725 0.53 -2.56 -17.14
C TYR A 725 1.23 -3.23 -18.34
N TYR A 726 0.46 -3.96 -19.15
CA TYR A 726 1.02 -4.68 -20.31
C TYR A 726 1.49 -3.74 -21.43
N SER A 727 0.79 -2.62 -21.65
CA SER A 727 1.21 -1.59 -22.61
C SER A 727 2.51 -0.91 -22.17
N THR A 728 2.69 -0.71 -20.86
CA THR A 728 3.92 -0.17 -20.28
C THR A 728 5.09 -1.14 -20.44
N LEU A 729 4.86 -2.45 -20.21
CA LEU A 729 5.86 -3.48 -20.53
C LEU A 729 6.22 -3.51 -22.02
N GLN A 730 5.24 -3.34 -22.91
CA GLN A 730 5.50 -3.30 -24.34
C GLN A 730 6.39 -2.10 -24.72
N LYS A 731 6.11 -0.91 -24.19
CA LYS A 731 6.99 0.26 -24.37
C LYS A 731 8.39 0.02 -23.81
N THR A 732 8.49 -0.72 -22.71
CA THR A 732 9.77 -1.10 -22.09
C THR A 732 10.58 -2.01 -23.02
N ILE A 733 9.94 -2.98 -23.68
CA ILE A 733 10.58 -3.82 -24.70
C ILE A 733 11.16 -2.98 -25.84
N ASP A 734 10.39 -2.02 -26.36
CA ASP A 734 10.85 -1.13 -27.44
C ASP A 734 12.06 -0.30 -26.99
N ALA A 735 12.02 0.23 -25.76
CA ALA A 735 13.11 0.98 -25.16
C ALA A 735 14.37 0.13 -24.93
N LEU A 736 14.22 -1.12 -24.49
CA LEU A 736 15.32 -2.08 -24.33
C LEU A 736 16.00 -2.39 -25.67
N SER A 737 15.22 -2.61 -26.73
CA SER A 737 15.74 -2.81 -28.08
C SER A 737 16.53 -1.59 -28.57
N LEU A 738 16.00 -0.38 -28.36
CA LEU A 738 16.66 0.87 -28.74
C LEU A 738 17.95 1.11 -27.94
N ASN A 739 17.93 0.85 -26.63
CA ASN A 739 19.09 0.98 -25.76
C ASN A 739 20.20 0.00 -26.16
N ASN A 740 19.87 -1.25 -26.50
CA ASN A 740 20.85 -2.21 -27.00
C ASN A 740 21.49 -1.73 -28.31
N LYS A 741 20.70 -1.27 -29.28
CA LYS A 741 21.22 -0.68 -30.54
C LYS A 741 22.16 0.50 -30.28
N THR A 742 21.81 1.35 -29.31
CA THR A 742 22.64 2.48 -28.90
C THR A 742 23.97 2.01 -28.31
N SER A 743 23.93 1.04 -27.40
CA SER A 743 25.12 0.42 -26.78
C SER A 743 26.04 -0.21 -27.83
N LEU A 744 25.48 -0.95 -28.79
CA LEU A 744 26.23 -1.54 -29.91
C LEU A 744 26.93 -0.48 -30.78
N SER A 745 26.31 0.67 -30.99
CA SER A 745 26.93 1.77 -31.73
C SER A 745 28.16 2.32 -31.01
N ILE A 746 28.14 2.34 -29.67
CA ILE A 746 29.25 2.77 -28.82
C ILE A 746 30.38 1.73 -28.86
N PHE A 747 30.04 0.44 -28.78
CA PHE A 747 31.00 -0.66 -28.89
C PHE A 747 31.77 -0.61 -30.21
N LYS A 748 31.07 -0.39 -31.34
CA LYS A 748 31.68 -0.27 -32.68
C LYS A 748 32.62 0.94 -32.81
N LYS A 749 32.36 2.02 -32.07
CA LYS A 749 33.20 3.22 -32.06
C LYS A 749 34.46 3.07 -31.20
N GLY A 750 34.60 1.97 -30.43
CA GLY A 750 35.76 1.74 -29.57
C GLY A 750 35.88 2.74 -28.43
N ALA A 751 34.75 3.17 -27.86
CA ALA A 751 34.75 4.15 -26.77
C ALA A 751 35.52 3.64 -25.54
N SER A 752 36.28 4.54 -24.89
CA SER A 752 37.10 4.20 -23.73
C SER A 752 36.24 3.86 -22.50
N THR A 753 36.56 2.75 -21.85
CA THR A 753 35.98 2.31 -20.56
C THR A 753 36.31 3.27 -19.41
N ASP A 754 37.34 4.11 -19.56
CA ASP A 754 37.70 5.11 -18.56
C ASP A 754 36.71 6.28 -18.53
N GLN A 755 36.00 6.55 -19.63
CA GLN A 755 35.10 7.69 -19.78
C GLN A 755 33.63 7.37 -19.55
N LEU A 756 33.23 6.10 -19.61
CA LEU A 756 31.83 5.68 -19.52
C LEU A 756 31.57 4.79 -18.30
N GLN A 757 30.37 4.90 -17.74
CA GLN A 757 29.86 4.02 -16.68
C GLN A 757 28.45 3.55 -17.02
N VAL A 758 28.09 2.36 -16.54
CA VAL A 758 26.73 1.83 -16.64
C VAL A 758 25.90 2.35 -15.46
N SER A 759 24.70 2.82 -15.75
CA SER A 759 23.66 3.13 -14.75
C SER A 759 22.35 2.45 -15.11
N LEU A 760 21.57 2.08 -14.09
CA LEU A 760 20.19 1.65 -14.26
C LEU A 760 19.30 2.89 -14.35
N LYS A 761 18.51 3.01 -15.42
CA LYS A 761 17.62 4.15 -15.65
C LYS A 761 16.17 3.69 -15.75
N CYS A 762 15.36 4.11 -14.79
CA CYS A 762 13.90 4.00 -14.83
C CYS A 762 13.33 5.26 -15.49
N GLU A 763 12.85 5.17 -16.73
CA GLU A 763 12.22 6.30 -17.42
C GLU A 763 10.72 6.35 -17.13
N SER A 764 10.17 7.57 -17.03
CA SER A 764 8.73 7.77 -16.84
C SER A 764 7.94 7.14 -17.99
N GLY A 765 6.92 6.35 -17.65
CA GLY A 765 6.07 5.63 -18.61
C GLY A 765 6.65 4.30 -19.11
N LEU A 766 7.80 3.85 -18.57
CA LEU A 766 8.31 2.48 -18.69
C LEU A 766 8.11 1.72 -17.37
N SER A 767 8.28 0.40 -17.41
CA SER A 767 8.21 -0.44 -16.23
C SER A 767 9.48 -0.29 -15.39
N GLY A 768 9.34 0.05 -14.11
CA GLY A 768 10.47 0.08 -13.17
C GLY A 768 11.08 -1.30 -12.88
N TYR A 769 10.45 -2.40 -13.32
CA TYR A 769 10.96 -3.77 -13.06
C TYR A 769 12.12 -4.12 -13.98
N PHE A 770 12.21 -3.45 -15.12
CA PHE A 770 13.22 -3.69 -16.17
C PHE A 770 13.88 -2.35 -16.57
N PRO A 771 14.71 -1.77 -15.69
CA PRO A 771 15.41 -0.51 -15.98
C PRO A 771 16.42 -0.66 -17.11
N LEU A 772 16.58 0.40 -17.89
CA LEU A 772 17.56 0.40 -18.97
C LEU A 772 18.99 0.44 -18.40
N MET A 773 19.85 -0.50 -18.79
CA MET A 773 21.29 -0.41 -18.56
C MET A 773 21.94 0.54 -19.57
N VAL A 774 22.06 1.82 -19.20
CA VAL A 774 22.53 2.89 -20.08
C VAL A 774 24.01 3.19 -19.85
N LEU A 775 24.77 3.40 -20.94
CA LEU A 775 26.14 3.90 -20.90
C LEU A 775 26.15 5.44 -20.84
N ASN A 776 26.63 5.99 -19.73
CA ASN A 776 26.71 7.43 -19.48
C ASN A 776 28.16 7.89 -19.27
N SER A 777 28.46 9.13 -19.64
CA SER A 777 29.77 9.74 -19.34
C SER A 777 30.00 9.81 -17.83
N LYS A 778 31.19 9.40 -17.37
CA LYS A 778 31.61 9.58 -15.97
C LYS A 778 31.72 11.08 -15.70
N MET A 779 30.91 11.62 -14.79
CA MET A 779 31.10 12.99 -14.32
C MET A 779 32.43 13.06 -13.57
N HIS A 780 33.37 13.89 -14.04
CA HIS A 780 34.58 14.19 -13.29
C HIS A 780 34.20 14.89 -11.97
N LYS A 781 34.90 14.55 -10.88
CA LYS A 781 34.70 15.05 -9.51
C LYS A 781 34.73 16.58 -9.33
N THR A 782 34.92 17.37 -10.39
CA THR A 782 35.02 18.84 -10.35
C THR A 782 33.67 19.57 -10.38
N ASP A 783 32.57 18.91 -10.76
CA ASP A 783 31.26 19.59 -10.93
C ASP A 783 30.24 19.31 -9.80
N ARG A 784 30.70 18.76 -8.66
CA ARG A 784 29.92 18.77 -7.41
C ARG A 784 30.47 19.85 -6.49
N LYS A 785 30.10 21.10 -6.75
CA LYS A 785 30.17 22.20 -5.78
C LYS A 785 28.76 22.69 -5.51
#